data_AF-A0A1H5NFV4-F1
#
_entry.id   AF-A0A1H5NFV4-F1
#
_cell.length_a   1.000
_cell.length_b   1.000
_cell.length_c   1.000
_cell.angle_alpha   90.00
_cell.angle_beta   90.00
_cell.angle_gamma   90.00
#
_symmetry.space_group_name_H-M   'P 1'
#
loop_
_entity.id
_entity.type
_entity.pdbx_description
1 polymer ?
#
loop_
_entity_poly.entity_id
_entity_poly.type
_entity_poly.pdbx_seq_one_letter_code
_entity_poly.pdbx_strand_id
1 'polypeptide(L)'
;MTAGTAASPPSSPPSRTLNVAAERARTPGSFTGHHFNSAGAALLANGTVEAVIDHLRAESLSGGYEAATHAAPALEAVYARTAELLGARLEEVALVESATAGWQRAVSALRLRPGDRVLAARSSYVSSALHLLSVERDHGVQVELLPNGPDGAVDLEALEAALRAGPAAMVTAAHVPTSSGLVEPAAAIGALAGAHGVPFLLDATQSLGQLPVDMGAIGCDLLIGTGRKFLRGPRGTGLLAVRRPLLDRLAPEAPDVRGAVWTAERTWELVPDAKRFELWEAAHALRLGLGAALADLHALGVDTVSHHLTALAAALRERLSALPGVHVTDPPAAGGGIVTFVVDGLDASDVQRQLAYRRVHVIAVPAGHGRWDMDHRGLTKVVRASVHVYNDEDDLDALVEAVREVVCLQGGSTASDTGRREQGSGDTRRGNPGPEAGAAMPGPSVSTPRATSPIPVPQSPGPSVGAATSTPMPVQAPSTGPTTAAPPAPRGTRHGTDSAPSTPPPVTPAFMNSQARVPGSGRATPTTPPAATISPTATRTPHHTHDAIVVGLGVHGSAALRHLAARGLDVLGLEQYGLGHDLGSSHGETRMIRRAYPHPDWDALVDTAYQAWTELAGASKAQLLDITGGLYAAPSNRPDPLRGPGCREVDAEEAARIFPGLRLPTGFTAVHDPRAGIIDAHETLRAQLALAERSGARIEDNSPVLGWEADGDEVLVRTAEAVLRTRRLVLCTGPWTAAQVPSLAPHLTVTRIVNAYFAADPAGPLGPSGLGSFSVDLPQGLLYGFPATDGRGLKAGLDSGPTWDPQAPRPRATAEELALLSEAVTQVLPGAGPVTESLTCLYTMTADRRFVVGELPGVPQVLLGSACSGHGFKFGPAIGEALADLVCGIARPDLDFLSMARLFPGETS
;
A
#
# COMPACT_ATOMS: atom_id res chain seq x y z
N MET A 1 -7.87 -73.05 2.77
CA MET A 1 -6.43 -72.91 2.46
C MET A 1 -6.29 -72.55 0.99
N THR A 2 -6.06 -71.27 0.71
CA THR A 2 -5.30 -70.72 -0.42
C THR A 2 -5.09 -69.24 -0.10
N ALA A 3 -3.84 -68.86 0.17
CA ALA A 3 -3.46 -67.51 0.54
C ALA A 3 -3.37 -66.63 -0.72
N GLY A 4 -4.11 -65.51 -0.74
CA GLY A 4 -3.97 -64.45 -1.71
C GLY A 4 -3.15 -63.32 -1.11
N THR A 5 -1.98 -63.06 -1.70
CA THR A 5 -1.04 -62.00 -1.35
C THR A 5 -1.68 -60.62 -1.46
N ALA A 6 -1.73 -59.90 -0.33
CA ALA A 6 -2.11 -58.49 -0.29
C ALA A 6 -1.12 -57.64 -1.09
N ALA A 7 -1.62 -56.84 -2.02
CA ALA A 7 -0.85 -55.85 -2.74
C ALA A 7 -0.35 -54.77 -1.77
N SER A 8 0.95 -54.48 -1.81
CA SER A 8 1.54 -53.36 -1.09
C SER A 8 0.89 -52.04 -1.51
N PRO A 9 0.70 -51.07 -0.58
CA PRO A 9 0.20 -49.75 -0.94
C PRO A 9 1.14 -49.07 -1.94
N PRO A 10 0.62 -48.24 -2.87
CA PRO A 10 1.48 -47.50 -3.79
C PRO A 10 2.43 -46.61 -2.99
N SER A 11 3.72 -46.73 -3.29
CA SER A 11 4.77 -45.87 -2.75
C SER A 11 4.42 -44.41 -3.01
N SER A 12 4.32 -43.60 -1.95
CA SER A 12 4.15 -42.16 -2.03
C SER A 12 5.22 -41.55 -2.96
N PRO A 13 4.86 -40.66 -3.90
CA PRO A 13 5.85 -39.97 -4.70
C PRO A 13 6.79 -39.17 -3.78
N PRO A 14 8.08 -39.01 -4.13
CA PRO A 14 9.01 -38.20 -3.33
C PRO A 14 8.42 -36.80 -3.14
N SER A 15 8.32 -36.34 -1.88
CA SER A 15 7.76 -35.02 -1.56
C SER A 15 8.57 -33.96 -2.32
N ARG A 16 7.94 -33.31 -3.30
CA ARG A 16 8.55 -32.15 -3.96
C ARG A 16 8.65 -31.05 -2.91
N THR A 17 9.85 -30.71 -2.49
CA THR A 17 10.06 -29.54 -1.62
C THR A 17 9.69 -28.27 -2.40
N LEU A 18 8.89 -27.40 -1.79
CA LEU A 18 8.53 -26.11 -2.38
C LEU A 18 9.79 -25.24 -2.55
N ASN A 19 10.03 -24.70 -3.75
CA ASN A 19 11.12 -23.77 -3.99
C ASN A 19 10.66 -22.33 -3.73
N VAL A 20 10.80 -21.87 -2.47
CA VAL A 20 10.36 -20.53 -2.05
C VAL A 20 11.06 -19.42 -2.84
N ALA A 21 12.34 -19.57 -3.18
CA ALA A 21 13.07 -18.57 -3.95
C ALA A 21 12.47 -18.38 -5.37
N ALA A 22 12.04 -19.46 -6.01
CA ALA A 22 11.33 -19.40 -7.29
C ALA A 22 9.95 -18.75 -7.15
N GLU A 23 9.24 -19.02 -6.05
CA GLU A 23 7.97 -18.36 -5.76
C GLU A 23 8.14 -16.86 -5.52
N ARG A 24 9.13 -16.44 -4.72
CA ARG A 24 9.46 -15.03 -4.52
C ARG A 24 9.84 -14.32 -5.81
N ALA A 25 10.67 -14.93 -6.66
CA ALA A 25 11.06 -14.38 -7.96
C ALA A 25 9.86 -14.10 -8.89
N ARG A 26 8.80 -14.92 -8.79
CA ARG A 26 7.55 -14.73 -9.54
C ARG A 26 6.53 -13.85 -8.81
N THR A 27 6.84 -13.37 -7.61
CA THR A 27 5.96 -12.59 -6.73
C THR A 27 6.65 -11.29 -6.32
N PRO A 28 6.70 -10.25 -7.19
CA PRO A 28 7.50 -9.06 -6.94
C PRO A 28 7.23 -8.36 -5.61
N GLY A 29 5.97 -8.40 -5.14
CA GLY A 29 5.59 -7.83 -3.85
C GLY A 29 6.33 -8.44 -2.66
N SER A 30 6.86 -9.67 -2.78
CA SER A 30 7.62 -10.32 -1.71
C SER A 30 8.96 -9.64 -1.41
N PHE A 31 9.47 -8.81 -2.33
CA PHE A 31 10.72 -8.06 -2.13
C PHE A 31 10.51 -6.68 -1.50
N THR A 32 9.27 -6.24 -1.29
CA THR A 32 8.98 -4.93 -0.70
C THR A 32 8.90 -4.96 0.83
N GLY A 33 8.80 -6.15 1.42
CA GLY A 33 8.70 -6.38 2.85
C GLY A 33 8.29 -7.83 3.15
N HIS A 34 8.10 -8.14 4.43
CA HIS A 34 7.66 -9.45 4.92
C HIS A 34 6.13 -9.48 5.00
N HIS A 35 5.48 -10.15 4.05
CA HIS A 35 4.03 -10.13 3.92
C HIS A 35 3.36 -11.33 4.61
N PHE A 36 2.51 -11.04 5.60
CA PHE A 36 1.74 -12.00 6.40
C PHE A 36 0.24 -11.74 6.33
N ASN A 37 -0.29 -11.35 5.16
CA ASN A 37 -1.71 -11.02 4.98
C ASN A 37 -2.42 -11.83 3.87
N SER A 38 -2.00 -13.07 3.64
CA SER A 38 -2.58 -13.96 2.64
C SER A 38 -4.06 -14.28 2.88
N ALA A 39 -4.48 -14.33 4.15
CA ALA A 39 -5.89 -14.49 4.54
C ALA A 39 -6.74 -13.23 4.28
N GLY A 40 -6.09 -12.08 4.11
CA GLY A 40 -6.69 -10.84 3.62
C GLY A 40 -6.67 -10.83 2.10
N ALA A 41 -5.51 -10.66 1.49
CA ALA A 41 -5.31 -10.86 0.07
C ALA A 41 -3.84 -11.24 -0.17
N ALA A 42 -3.61 -12.40 -0.79
CA ALA A 42 -2.26 -12.86 -1.06
C ALA A 42 -1.63 -12.06 -2.23
N LEU A 43 -0.31 -11.99 -2.25
CA LEU A 43 0.41 -11.38 -3.36
C LEU A 43 0.23 -12.22 -4.64
N LEU A 44 -0.14 -11.54 -5.72
CA LEU A 44 -0.32 -12.16 -7.04
C LEU A 44 1.03 -12.56 -7.63
N ALA A 45 1.06 -13.68 -8.35
CA ALA A 45 2.20 -14.01 -9.20
C ALA A 45 2.18 -13.10 -10.45
N ASN A 46 3.35 -12.87 -11.05
CA ASN A 46 3.47 -12.13 -12.32
C ASN A 46 2.55 -12.71 -13.40
N GLY A 47 2.48 -14.04 -13.52
CA GLY A 47 1.59 -14.69 -14.49
C GLY A 47 0.12 -14.34 -14.31
N THR A 48 -0.35 -14.21 -13.06
CA THR A 48 -1.70 -13.76 -12.75
C THR A 48 -1.93 -12.30 -13.14
N VAL A 49 -0.96 -11.43 -12.85
CA VAL A 49 -1.04 -9.99 -13.19
C VAL A 49 -1.05 -9.79 -14.71
N GLU A 50 -0.12 -10.42 -15.42
CA GLU A 50 -0.02 -10.32 -16.88
C GLU A 50 -1.29 -10.87 -17.56
N ALA A 51 -1.86 -11.99 -17.10
CA ALA A 51 -3.10 -12.52 -17.66
C ALA A 51 -4.27 -11.52 -17.59
N VAL A 52 -4.35 -10.71 -16.52
CA VAL A 52 -5.36 -9.64 -16.39
C VAL A 52 -5.04 -8.50 -17.35
N ILE A 53 -3.81 -8.00 -17.32
CA ILE A 53 -3.39 -6.83 -18.11
C ILE A 53 -3.48 -7.12 -19.62
N ASP A 54 -3.03 -8.30 -20.05
CA ASP A 54 -3.03 -8.70 -21.46
C ASP A 54 -4.45 -8.82 -22.02
N HIS A 55 -5.41 -9.27 -21.21
CA HIS A 55 -6.80 -9.28 -21.65
C HIS A 55 -7.37 -7.87 -21.80
N LEU A 56 -7.13 -6.97 -20.83
CA LEU A 56 -7.58 -5.57 -20.94
C LEU A 56 -6.93 -4.86 -22.13
N ARG A 57 -5.66 -5.15 -22.42
CA ARG A 57 -4.99 -4.68 -23.63
C ARG A 57 -5.69 -5.22 -24.88
N ALA A 58 -6.03 -6.52 -24.91
CA ALA A 58 -6.76 -7.11 -26.03
C ALA A 58 -8.13 -6.45 -26.23
N GLU A 59 -8.91 -6.24 -25.16
CA GLU A 59 -10.20 -5.53 -25.24
C GLU A 59 -10.04 -4.11 -25.82
N SER A 60 -8.97 -3.39 -25.44
CA SER A 60 -8.70 -2.04 -25.97
C SER A 60 -8.34 -2.02 -27.46
N LEU A 61 -7.83 -3.13 -28.00
CA LEU A 61 -7.34 -3.22 -29.38
C LEU A 61 -8.37 -3.83 -30.33
N SER A 62 -9.10 -4.87 -29.89
CA SER A 62 -10.03 -5.62 -30.74
C SER A 62 -11.50 -5.45 -30.39
N GLY A 63 -11.83 -4.83 -29.25
CA GLY A 63 -13.18 -4.83 -28.69
C GLY A 63 -13.39 -5.95 -27.67
N GLY A 64 -14.31 -5.71 -26.71
CA GLY A 64 -14.54 -6.61 -25.58
C GLY A 64 -15.12 -7.96 -25.98
N TYR A 65 -16.10 -7.99 -26.87
CA TYR A 65 -16.74 -9.24 -27.32
C TYR A 65 -15.79 -10.10 -28.16
N GLU A 66 -14.99 -9.48 -29.02
CA GLU A 66 -13.98 -10.14 -29.85
C GLU A 66 -12.86 -10.72 -28.99
N ALA A 67 -12.36 -9.95 -28.01
CA ALA A 67 -11.35 -10.42 -27.07
C ALA A 67 -11.87 -11.58 -26.20
N ALA A 68 -13.10 -11.50 -25.70
CA ALA A 68 -13.73 -12.59 -24.94
C ALA A 68 -13.93 -13.84 -25.80
N THR A 69 -14.34 -13.69 -27.06
CA THR A 69 -14.48 -14.81 -28.01
C THR A 69 -13.14 -15.49 -28.26
N HIS A 70 -12.07 -14.71 -28.45
CA HIS A 70 -10.72 -15.25 -28.61
C HIS A 70 -10.21 -15.97 -27.35
N ALA A 71 -10.54 -15.44 -26.17
CA ALA A 71 -10.14 -16.01 -24.89
C ALA A 71 -11.03 -17.16 -24.39
N ALA A 72 -12.11 -17.51 -25.11
CA ALA A 72 -13.09 -18.51 -24.68
C ALA A 72 -12.47 -19.85 -24.23
N PRO A 73 -11.47 -20.45 -24.92
CA PRO A 73 -10.84 -21.68 -24.45
C PRO A 73 -10.15 -21.53 -23.09
N ALA A 74 -9.49 -20.39 -22.85
CA ALA A 74 -8.83 -20.11 -21.58
C ALA A 74 -9.83 -19.84 -20.45
N LEU A 75 -10.97 -19.20 -20.77
CA LEU A 75 -12.08 -19.00 -19.83
C LEU A 75 -12.75 -20.32 -19.45
N GLU A 76 -13.00 -21.23 -20.39
CA GLU A 76 -13.55 -22.56 -20.08
C GLU A 76 -12.57 -23.42 -19.27
N ALA A 77 -11.25 -23.26 -19.47
CA ALA A 77 -10.25 -23.96 -18.66
C ALA A 77 -10.30 -23.57 -17.16
N VAL A 78 -10.83 -22.39 -16.80
CA VAL A 78 -11.02 -21.98 -15.40
C VAL A 78 -11.99 -22.92 -14.68
N TYR A 79 -13.07 -23.31 -15.35
CA TYR A 79 -14.07 -24.25 -14.79
C TYR A 79 -13.47 -25.63 -14.58
N ALA A 80 -12.72 -26.14 -15.57
CA ALA A 80 -12.09 -27.46 -15.47
C ALA A 80 -11.11 -27.53 -14.30
N ARG A 81 -10.24 -26.51 -14.15
CA ARG A 81 -9.28 -26.43 -13.03
C ARG A 81 -9.97 -26.27 -11.69
N THR A 82 -11.08 -25.53 -11.64
CA THR A 82 -11.87 -25.37 -10.42
C THR A 82 -12.56 -26.69 -10.04
N ALA A 83 -13.16 -27.39 -11.01
CA ALA A 83 -13.80 -28.67 -10.77
C ALA A 83 -12.80 -29.70 -10.24
N GLU A 84 -11.61 -29.76 -10.85
CA GLU A 84 -10.51 -30.61 -10.38
C GLU A 84 -10.07 -30.24 -8.96
N LEU A 85 -9.84 -28.95 -8.67
CA LEU A 85 -9.43 -28.49 -7.34
C LEU A 85 -10.44 -28.89 -6.24
N LEU A 86 -11.73 -28.91 -6.58
CA LEU A 86 -12.82 -29.18 -5.63
C LEU A 86 -13.26 -30.65 -5.59
N GLY A 87 -12.71 -31.53 -6.43
CA GLY A 87 -13.25 -32.88 -6.61
C GLY A 87 -14.70 -32.89 -7.13
N ALA A 88 -15.10 -31.83 -7.85
CA ALA A 88 -16.44 -31.62 -8.38
C ALA A 88 -16.53 -31.98 -9.87
N ARG A 89 -17.75 -32.08 -10.40
CA ARG A 89 -17.96 -32.21 -11.85
C ARG A 89 -18.00 -30.83 -12.49
N LEU A 90 -17.64 -30.74 -13.78
CA LEU A 90 -17.60 -29.46 -14.51
C LEU A 90 -18.94 -28.70 -14.42
N GLU A 91 -20.06 -29.41 -14.55
CA GLU A 91 -21.41 -28.81 -14.49
C GLU A 91 -21.89 -28.46 -13.07
N GLU A 92 -21.07 -28.72 -12.05
CA GLU A 92 -21.34 -28.33 -10.66
C GLU A 92 -20.71 -26.98 -10.29
N VAL A 93 -19.91 -26.38 -11.17
CA VAL A 93 -19.12 -25.17 -10.88
C VAL A 93 -19.71 -23.92 -11.54
N ALA A 94 -19.76 -22.83 -10.76
CA ALA A 94 -20.10 -21.49 -11.19
C ALA A 94 -19.01 -20.48 -10.78
N LEU A 95 -18.68 -19.55 -11.68
CA LEU A 95 -17.76 -18.45 -11.42
C LEU A 95 -18.53 -17.18 -11.05
N VAL A 96 -18.35 -16.74 -9.80
CA VAL A 96 -19.03 -15.57 -9.22
C VAL A 96 -18.04 -14.47 -8.87
N GLU A 97 -18.52 -13.32 -8.39
CA GLU A 97 -17.71 -12.11 -8.17
C GLU A 97 -16.99 -12.17 -6.80
N SER A 98 -17.53 -12.94 -5.86
CA SER A 98 -16.95 -13.17 -4.54
C SER A 98 -17.59 -14.38 -3.85
N ALA A 99 -16.94 -14.91 -2.81
CA ALA A 99 -17.55 -15.93 -1.96
C ALA A 99 -18.87 -15.45 -1.33
N THR A 100 -18.98 -14.16 -0.98
CA THR A 100 -20.21 -13.57 -0.43
C THR A 100 -21.35 -13.56 -1.45
N ALA A 101 -21.08 -13.26 -2.72
CA ALA A 101 -22.08 -13.37 -3.78
C ALA A 101 -22.52 -14.84 -3.97
N GLY A 102 -21.58 -15.78 -3.95
CA GLY A 102 -21.86 -17.21 -3.96
C GLY A 102 -22.73 -17.65 -2.79
N TRP A 103 -22.42 -17.19 -1.56
CA TRP A 103 -23.19 -17.44 -0.35
C TRP A 103 -24.64 -16.99 -0.50
N GLN A 104 -24.84 -15.73 -0.90
CA GLN A 104 -26.16 -15.15 -1.05
C GLN A 104 -26.98 -15.93 -2.08
N ARG A 105 -26.40 -16.24 -3.23
CA ARG A 105 -27.07 -17.03 -4.27
C ARG A 105 -27.43 -18.43 -3.80
N ALA A 106 -26.53 -19.12 -3.10
CA ALA A 106 -26.76 -20.46 -2.57
C ALA A 106 -27.88 -20.46 -1.51
N VAL A 107 -27.81 -19.57 -0.53
CA VAL A 107 -28.80 -19.50 0.56
C VAL A 107 -30.17 -19.05 0.04
N SER A 108 -30.23 -18.03 -0.83
CA SER A 108 -31.50 -17.61 -1.44
C SER A 108 -32.13 -18.72 -2.28
N ALA A 109 -31.33 -19.54 -2.96
CA ALA A 109 -31.82 -20.66 -3.76
C ALA A 109 -32.49 -21.77 -2.94
N LEU A 110 -32.14 -21.91 -1.66
CA LEU A 110 -32.79 -22.86 -0.74
C LEU A 110 -34.25 -22.49 -0.44
N ARG A 111 -34.66 -21.23 -0.68
CA ARG A 111 -36.04 -20.73 -0.45
C ARG A 111 -36.55 -21.05 0.96
N LEU A 112 -35.71 -20.74 1.96
CA LEU A 112 -36.02 -20.95 3.37
C LEU A 112 -37.33 -20.27 3.74
N ARG A 113 -38.12 -20.96 4.57
CA ARG A 113 -39.46 -20.58 5.00
C ARG A 113 -39.48 -20.26 6.50
N PRO A 114 -40.50 -19.52 6.98
CA PRO A 114 -40.71 -19.34 8.41
C PRO A 114 -40.74 -20.69 9.15
N GLY A 115 -39.94 -20.81 10.20
CA GLY A 115 -39.78 -22.02 11.02
C GLY A 115 -38.71 -23.00 10.54
N ASP A 116 -38.13 -22.82 9.35
CA ASP A 116 -36.99 -23.66 8.91
C ASP A 116 -35.80 -23.46 9.83
N ARG A 117 -35.11 -24.55 10.18
CA ARG A 117 -33.93 -24.53 11.06
C ARG A 117 -32.64 -24.51 10.25
N VAL A 118 -31.73 -23.62 10.58
CA VAL A 118 -30.36 -23.58 10.04
C VAL A 118 -29.38 -23.79 11.17
N LEU A 119 -28.59 -24.87 11.09
CA LEU A 119 -27.54 -25.18 12.06
C LEU A 119 -26.23 -24.54 11.61
N ALA A 120 -25.73 -23.55 12.36
CA ALA A 120 -24.57 -22.77 11.97
C ALA A 120 -23.43 -22.92 12.98
N ALA A 121 -22.23 -23.19 12.47
CA ALA A 121 -21.01 -23.17 13.26
C ALA A 121 -20.63 -21.73 13.65
N ARG A 122 -20.00 -21.57 14.82
CA ARG A 122 -19.51 -20.28 15.32
C ARG A 122 -18.39 -19.69 14.47
N SER A 123 -17.71 -20.52 13.68
CA SER A 123 -16.68 -20.13 12.70
C SER A 123 -17.22 -19.28 11.53
N SER A 124 -18.54 -19.15 11.38
CA SER A 124 -19.18 -18.42 10.28
C SER A 124 -18.59 -17.03 10.05
N TYR A 125 -18.25 -16.73 8.79
CA TYR A 125 -17.77 -15.41 8.39
C TYR A 125 -18.85 -14.33 8.60
N VAL A 126 -18.42 -13.09 8.91
CA VAL A 126 -19.33 -11.98 9.24
C VAL A 126 -20.46 -11.77 8.23
N SER A 127 -20.18 -11.79 6.93
CA SER A 127 -21.24 -11.59 5.93
C SER A 127 -22.23 -12.75 5.88
N SER A 128 -21.76 -13.98 6.13
CA SER A 128 -22.60 -15.17 6.20
C SER A 128 -23.51 -15.11 7.44
N ALA A 129 -22.94 -14.79 8.59
CA ALA A 129 -23.68 -14.62 9.84
C ALA A 129 -24.71 -13.48 9.74
N LEU A 130 -24.34 -12.32 9.18
CA LEU A 130 -25.28 -11.21 8.97
C LEU A 130 -26.43 -11.58 8.03
N HIS A 131 -26.17 -12.38 6.99
CA HIS A 131 -27.24 -12.87 6.12
C HIS A 131 -28.17 -13.82 6.88
N LEU A 132 -27.63 -14.75 7.68
CA LEU A 132 -28.42 -15.66 8.51
C LEU A 132 -29.30 -14.91 9.53
N LEU A 133 -28.74 -13.92 10.23
CA LEU A 133 -29.49 -13.08 11.17
C LEU A 133 -30.57 -12.25 10.47
N SER A 134 -30.32 -11.82 9.22
CA SER A 134 -31.32 -11.09 8.44
C SER A 134 -32.48 -12.01 8.06
N VAL A 135 -32.22 -13.23 7.58
CA VAL A 135 -33.30 -14.18 7.25
C VAL A 135 -34.04 -14.69 8.49
N GLU A 136 -33.38 -14.78 9.64
CA GLU A 136 -34.04 -15.05 10.92
C GLU A 136 -35.02 -13.93 11.29
N ARG A 137 -34.55 -12.69 11.27
CA ARG A 137 -35.36 -11.51 11.60
C ARG A 137 -36.52 -11.29 10.61
N ASP A 138 -36.26 -11.41 9.31
CA ASP A 138 -37.17 -10.93 8.27
C ASP A 138 -38.05 -12.05 7.68
N HIS A 139 -37.60 -13.31 7.74
CA HIS A 139 -38.30 -14.46 7.17
C HIS A 139 -38.68 -15.53 8.21
N GLY A 140 -38.38 -15.31 9.50
CA GLY A 140 -38.76 -16.22 10.59
C GLY A 140 -38.04 -17.56 10.56
N VAL A 141 -36.89 -17.65 9.90
CA VAL A 141 -35.97 -18.81 9.96
C VAL A 141 -35.39 -18.90 11.38
N GLN A 142 -35.14 -20.11 11.88
CA GLN A 142 -34.50 -20.31 13.18
C GLN A 142 -33.02 -20.61 12.99
N VAL A 143 -32.14 -19.69 13.41
CA VAL A 143 -30.69 -19.89 13.32
C VAL A 143 -30.17 -20.46 14.64
N GLU A 144 -29.74 -21.71 14.62
CA GLU A 144 -29.23 -22.44 15.77
C GLU A 144 -27.70 -22.46 15.72
N LEU A 145 -27.06 -21.76 16.66
CA LEU A 145 -25.60 -21.76 16.79
C LEU A 145 -25.13 -23.03 17.50
N LEU A 146 -24.34 -23.83 16.79
CA LEU A 146 -23.73 -25.03 17.35
C LEU A 146 -22.70 -24.65 18.43
N PRO A 147 -22.66 -25.36 19.57
CA PRO A 147 -21.60 -25.18 20.55
C PRO A 147 -20.26 -25.70 20.01
N ASN A 148 -19.18 -25.25 20.62
CA ASN A 148 -17.84 -25.72 20.30
C ASN A 148 -17.41 -26.82 21.29
N GLY A 149 -16.65 -27.78 20.81
CA GLY A 149 -15.97 -28.78 21.63
C GLY A 149 -14.73 -28.24 22.33
N PRO A 150 -14.04 -29.08 23.13
CA PRO A 150 -12.84 -28.68 23.88
C PRO A 150 -11.67 -28.20 23.03
N ASP A 151 -11.61 -28.60 21.76
CA ASP A 151 -10.58 -28.19 20.80
C ASP A 151 -10.91 -26.88 20.07
N GLY A 152 -12.08 -26.28 20.37
CA GLY A 152 -12.57 -25.03 19.80
C GLY A 152 -13.31 -25.17 18.47
N ALA A 153 -13.37 -26.38 17.88
CA ALA A 153 -14.16 -26.67 16.69
C ALA A 153 -15.63 -26.98 17.05
N VAL A 154 -16.51 -27.18 16.06
CA VAL A 154 -17.90 -27.62 16.30
C VAL A 154 -17.94 -28.91 17.13
N ASP A 155 -18.79 -28.91 18.15
CA ASP A 155 -19.13 -30.13 18.90
C ASP A 155 -20.00 -31.06 18.02
N LEU A 156 -19.39 -32.17 17.59
CA LEU A 156 -20.03 -33.16 16.73
C LEU A 156 -21.18 -33.91 17.42
N GLU A 157 -21.11 -34.12 18.73
CA GLU A 157 -22.20 -34.76 19.48
C GLU A 157 -23.40 -33.81 19.57
N ALA A 158 -23.14 -32.52 19.80
CA ALA A 158 -24.19 -31.50 19.80
C ALA A 158 -24.82 -31.31 18.41
N LEU A 159 -24.01 -31.34 17.34
CA LEU A 159 -24.52 -31.34 15.96
C LEU A 159 -25.44 -32.55 15.71
N GLU A 160 -25.00 -33.76 16.08
CA GLU A 160 -25.81 -34.96 15.90
C GLU A 160 -27.11 -34.91 16.72
N ALA A 161 -27.05 -34.39 17.95
CA ALA A 161 -28.24 -34.16 18.78
C ALA A 161 -29.21 -33.16 18.14
N ALA A 162 -28.70 -32.04 17.60
CA ALA A 162 -29.52 -31.04 16.91
C ALA A 162 -30.18 -31.58 15.63
N LEU A 163 -29.47 -32.44 14.89
CA LEU A 163 -30.00 -33.14 13.70
C LEU A 163 -31.05 -34.21 14.07
N ARG A 164 -30.92 -34.87 15.23
CA ARG A 164 -31.92 -35.82 15.74
C ARG A 164 -33.17 -35.14 16.29
N ALA A 165 -33.04 -33.92 16.82
CA ALA A 165 -34.15 -33.17 17.41
C ALA A 165 -35.25 -32.80 16.40
N GLY A 166 -34.92 -32.75 15.10
CA GLY A 166 -35.89 -32.49 14.04
C GLY A 166 -35.21 -32.16 12.71
N PRO A 167 -35.98 -32.00 11.62
CA PRO A 167 -35.44 -31.64 10.32
C PRO A 167 -34.78 -30.26 10.38
N ALA A 168 -33.65 -30.13 9.71
CA ALA A 168 -32.97 -28.86 9.44
C ALA A 168 -32.94 -28.62 7.93
N ALA A 169 -33.02 -27.37 7.52
CA ALA A 169 -32.94 -26.97 6.12
C ALA A 169 -31.50 -26.95 5.60
N MET A 170 -30.53 -26.71 6.49
CA MET A 170 -29.10 -26.60 6.16
C MET A 170 -28.22 -26.72 7.41
N VAL A 171 -27.03 -27.30 7.23
CA VAL A 171 -25.86 -27.12 8.12
C VAL A 171 -24.85 -26.21 7.42
N THR A 172 -24.16 -25.35 8.15
CA THR A 172 -23.09 -24.52 7.57
C THR A 172 -21.93 -24.26 8.52
N ALA A 173 -20.71 -24.24 7.97
CA ALA A 173 -19.47 -23.93 8.68
C ALA A 173 -18.47 -23.24 7.75
N ALA A 174 -17.65 -22.34 8.31
CA ALA A 174 -16.46 -21.88 7.63
C ALA A 174 -15.32 -22.85 7.93
N HIS A 175 -14.79 -23.52 6.90
CA HIS A 175 -13.76 -24.55 7.07
C HIS A 175 -12.56 -24.03 7.84
N VAL A 176 -12.17 -22.78 7.55
CA VAL A 176 -11.22 -21.99 8.33
C VAL A 176 -11.81 -20.59 8.48
N PRO A 177 -12.10 -20.10 9.71
CA PRO A 177 -12.59 -18.75 9.91
C PRO A 177 -11.51 -17.72 9.63
N THR A 178 -11.93 -16.48 9.38
CA THR A 178 -10.99 -15.37 9.16
C THR A 178 -10.32 -14.89 10.45
N SER A 179 -10.90 -15.22 11.62
CA SER A 179 -10.58 -14.68 12.94
C SER A 179 -9.61 -15.52 13.76
N SER A 180 -9.24 -16.72 13.31
CA SER A 180 -8.35 -17.63 14.03
C SER A 180 -7.72 -18.66 13.10
N GLY A 181 -6.72 -19.40 13.59
CA GLY A 181 -6.15 -20.55 12.90
C GLY A 181 -7.01 -21.82 12.91
N LEU A 182 -8.26 -21.80 13.39
CA LEU A 182 -9.14 -22.98 13.48
C LEU A 182 -9.29 -23.70 12.13
N VAL A 183 -9.28 -25.04 12.15
CA VAL A 183 -9.77 -25.88 11.05
C VAL A 183 -10.95 -26.70 11.55
N GLU A 184 -12.14 -26.46 11.01
CA GLU A 184 -13.33 -27.25 11.34
C GLU A 184 -13.19 -28.70 10.83
N PRO A 185 -13.74 -29.70 11.54
CA PRO A 185 -13.78 -31.09 11.08
C PRO A 185 -14.83 -31.28 9.97
N ALA A 186 -14.65 -30.60 8.84
CA ALA A 186 -15.63 -30.47 7.78
C ALA A 186 -16.14 -31.83 7.26
N ALA A 187 -15.26 -32.83 7.14
CA ALA A 187 -15.65 -34.18 6.72
C ALA A 187 -16.57 -34.88 7.73
N ALA A 188 -16.35 -34.66 9.03
CA ALA A 188 -17.22 -35.22 10.06
C ALA A 188 -18.58 -34.51 10.10
N ILE A 189 -18.59 -33.18 9.91
CA ILE A 189 -19.82 -32.39 9.78
C ILE A 189 -20.62 -32.87 8.57
N GLY A 190 -19.99 -33.03 7.41
CA GLY A 190 -20.63 -33.52 6.19
C GLY A 190 -21.13 -34.96 6.31
N ALA A 191 -20.39 -35.85 6.96
CA ALA A 191 -20.84 -37.21 7.24
C ALA A 191 -22.13 -37.24 8.09
N LEU A 192 -22.19 -36.42 9.15
CA LEU A 192 -23.38 -36.30 10.01
C LEU A 192 -24.56 -35.67 9.27
N ALA A 193 -24.34 -34.57 8.55
CA ALA A 193 -25.38 -33.91 7.76
C ALA A 193 -25.96 -34.86 6.69
N GLY A 194 -25.09 -35.57 5.98
CA GLY A 194 -25.45 -36.55 4.96
C GLY A 194 -26.23 -37.75 5.52
N ALA A 195 -25.85 -38.27 6.69
CA ALA A 195 -26.57 -39.35 7.36
C ALA A 195 -28.03 -38.97 7.72
N HIS A 196 -28.28 -37.67 7.91
CA HIS A 196 -29.60 -37.11 8.19
C HIS A 196 -30.29 -36.50 6.96
N GLY A 197 -29.67 -36.56 5.78
CA GLY A 197 -30.21 -35.99 4.54
C GLY A 197 -30.33 -34.46 4.56
N VAL A 198 -29.54 -33.77 5.39
CA VAL A 198 -29.54 -32.31 5.51
C VAL A 198 -28.43 -31.72 4.63
N PRO A 199 -28.71 -30.73 3.76
CA PRO A 199 -27.69 -30.10 2.95
C PRO A 199 -26.59 -29.44 3.77
N PHE A 200 -25.33 -29.66 3.40
CA PHE A 200 -24.18 -29.00 4.03
C PHE A 200 -23.55 -27.95 3.09
N LEU A 201 -23.53 -26.69 3.55
CA LEU A 201 -22.86 -25.57 2.89
C LEU A 201 -21.54 -25.24 3.59
N LEU A 202 -20.44 -25.53 2.90
CA LEU A 202 -19.08 -25.23 3.36
C LEU A 202 -18.59 -23.88 2.83
N ASP A 203 -18.23 -22.97 3.73
CA ASP A 203 -17.43 -21.80 3.37
C ASP A 203 -15.94 -22.18 3.37
N ALA A 204 -15.40 -22.41 2.17
CA ALA A 204 -14.00 -22.79 1.95
C ALA A 204 -13.10 -21.56 1.65
N THR A 205 -13.57 -20.35 1.90
CA THR A 205 -12.91 -19.10 1.46
C THR A 205 -11.47 -18.98 1.97
N GLN A 206 -11.20 -19.41 3.20
CA GLN A 206 -9.83 -19.43 3.72
C GLN A 206 -9.10 -20.74 3.41
N SER A 207 -9.77 -21.89 3.34
CA SER A 207 -9.08 -23.17 3.11
C SER A 207 -8.61 -23.37 1.66
N LEU A 208 -9.36 -22.82 0.70
CA LEU A 208 -9.11 -23.03 -0.73
C LEU A 208 -7.77 -22.43 -1.17
N GLY A 209 -6.87 -23.30 -1.63
CA GLY A 209 -5.51 -22.93 -2.05
C GLY A 209 -4.44 -23.11 -0.97
N GLN A 210 -4.80 -23.48 0.25
CA GLN A 210 -3.84 -23.85 1.30
C GLN A 210 -4.09 -25.22 1.94
N LEU A 211 -5.31 -25.74 1.86
CA LEU A 211 -5.66 -27.08 2.35
C LEU A 211 -6.31 -27.87 1.21
N PRO A 212 -6.18 -29.21 1.21
CA PRO A 212 -6.98 -30.05 0.33
C PRO A 212 -8.48 -29.86 0.63
N VAL A 213 -9.26 -29.61 -0.41
CA VAL A 213 -10.71 -29.41 -0.31
C VAL A 213 -11.37 -30.21 -1.42
N ASP A 214 -11.86 -31.41 -1.07
CA ASP A 214 -12.60 -32.28 -1.98
C ASP A 214 -14.05 -32.39 -1.47
N MET A 215 -15.02 -31.96 -2.28
CA MET A 215 -16.43 -31.94 -1.90
C MET A 215 -16.99 -33.33 -1.62
N GLY A 216 -16.49 -34.36 -2.31
CA GLY A 216 -16.90 -35.75 -2.11
C GLY A 216 -16.34 -36.33 -0.82
N ALA A 217 -15.06 -36.09 -0.53
CA ALA A 217 -14.41 -36.52 0.71
C ALA A 217 -14.99 -35.80 1.94
N ILE A 218 -15.33 -34.51 1.80
CA ILE A 218 -15.96 -33.73 2.86
C ILE A 218 -17.45 -34.09 3.00
N GLY A 219 -18.12 -34.45 1.91
CA GLY A 219 -19.56 -34.69 1.90
C GLY A 219 -20.38 -33.40 1.99
N CYS A 220 -19.88 -32.28 1.44
CA CYS A 220 -20.66 -31.04 1.35
C CYS A 220 -21.42 -30.95 0.02
N ASP A 221 -22.63 -30.39 0.06
CA ASP A 221 -23.50 -30.24 -1.11
C ASP A 221 -23.30 -28.89 -1.81
N LEU A 222 -22.94 -27.88 -1.04
CA LEU A 222 -22.67 -26.52 -1.49
C LEU A 222 -21.30 -26.10 -0.99
N LEU A 223 -20.53 -25.42 -1.84
CA LEU A 223 -19.23 -24.87 -1.45
C LEU A 223 -19.04 -23.49 -2.05
N ILE A 224 -18.54 -22.55 -1.25
CA ILE A 224 -18.13 -21.22 -1.72
C ILE A 224 -16.64 -20.99 -1.50
N GLY A 225 -16.04 -20.18 -2.36
CA GLY A 225 -14.62 -19.82 -2.27
C GLY A 225 -14.29 -18.49 -2.96
N THR A 226 -13.03 -18.05 -2.85
CA THR A 226 -12.55 -16.82 -3.49
C THR A 226 -11.13 -16.96 -4.04
N GLY A 227 -10.83 -16.26 -5.13
CA GLY A 227 -9.49 -16.26 -5.73
C GLY A 227 -8.44 -15.48 -4.92
N ARG A 228 -8.81 -14.33 -4.35
CA ARG A 228 -7.83 -13.35 -3.79
C ARG A 228 -7.01 -13.80 -2.58
N LYS A 229 -7.40 -14.88 -1.92
CA LYS A 229 -6.76 -15.35 -0.69
C LYS A 229 -5.68 -16.37 -1.03
N PHE A 230 -5.77 -17.57 -0.49
CA PHE A 230 -4.73 -18.58 -0.67
C PHE A 230 -4.62 -19.13 -2.11
N LEU A 231 -5.60 -18.87 -2.98
CA LEU A 231 -5.50 -19.13 -4.43
C LEU A 231 -4.61 -18.13 -5.18
N ARG A 232 -4.29 -16.94 -4.62
CA ARG A 232 -3.52 -15.88 -5.28
C ARG A 232 -4.11 -15.38 -6.61
N GLY A 233 -5.43 -15.50 -6.78
CA GLY A 233 -6.17 -14.92 -7.91
C GLY A 233 -6.54 -13.44 -7.69
N PRO A 234 -7.08 -12.74 -8.69
CA PRO A 234 -7.48 -11.34 -8.54
C PRO A 234 -8.66 -11.14 -7.56
N ARG A 235 -8.75 -9.96 -6.93
CA ARG A 235 -9.98 -9.51 -6.26
C ARG A 235 -11.12 -9.42 -7.29
N GLY A 236 -12.37 -9.60 -6.85
CA GLY A 236 -13.52 -9.65 -7.76
C GLY A 236 -13.73 -11.03 -8.40
N THR A 237 -13.11 -12.08 -7.84
CA THR A 237 -13.30 -13.47 -8.26
C THR A 237 -13.74 -14.35 -7.10
N GLY A 238 -14.75 -15.17 -7.36
CA GLY A 238 -15.37 -16.10 -6.42
C GLY A 238 -15.80 -17.39 -7.12
N LEU A 239 -16.03 -18.41 -6.31
CA LEU A 239 -16.41 -19.75 -6.75
C LEU A 239 -17.67 -20.17 -5.98
N LEU A 240 -18.59 -20.81 -6.69
CA LEU A 240 -19.71 -21.53 -6.11
C LEU A 240 -19.75 -22.92 -6.75
N ALA A 241 -19.84 -23.96 -5.94
CA ALA A 241 -20.06 -25.32 -6.41
C ALA A 241 -21.31 -25.92 -5.76
N VAL A 242 -22.11 -26.63 -6.56
CA VAL A 242 -23.37 -27.25 -6.14
C VAL A 242 -23.44 -28.68 -6.67
N ARG A 243 -23.50 -29.67 -5.78
CA ARG A 243 -23.60 -31.09 -6.16
C ARG A 243 -24.87 -31.36 -6.95
N ARG A 244 -24.80 -32.24 -7.96
CA ARG A 244 -25.93 -32.54 -8.87
C ARG A 244 -27.27 -32.76 -8.19
N PRO A 245 -27.37 -33.64 -7.16
CA PRO A 245 -28.66 -33.98 -6.58
C PRO A 245 -29.38 -32.78 -5.97
N LEU A 246 -28.60 -31.81 -5.47
CA LEU A 246 -29.13 -30.56 -4.94
C LEU A 246 -29.36 -29.54 -6.06
N LEU A 247 -28.43 -29.42 -7.02
CA LEU A 247 -28.53 -28.50 -8.16
C LEU A 247 -29.83 -28.67 -8.96
N ASP A 248 -30.29 -29.92 -9.16
CA ASP A 248 -31.54 -30.24 -9.87
C ASP A 248 -32.79 -29.69 -9.15
N ARG A 249 -32.67 -29.31 -7.87
CA ARG A 249 -33.75 -28.79 -7.03
C ARG A 249 -33.61 -27.29 -6.74
N LEU A 250 -32.46 -26.69 -7.05
CA LEU A 250 -32.19 -25.28 -6.75
C LEU A 250 -32.35 -24.39 -7.98
N ALA A 251 -32.93 -23.22 -7.75
CA ALA A 251 -33.09 -22.16 -8.74
C ALA A 251 -32.67 -20.80 -8.14
N PRO A 252 -31.94 -19.95 -8.89
CA PRO A 252 -31.67 -18.58 -8.48
C PRO A 252 -32.99 -17.81 -8.26
N GLU A 253 -32.97 -16.79 -7.39
CA GLU A 253 -34.14 -15.93 -7.17
C GLU A 253 -34.46 -15.06 -8.39
N ALA A 254 -33.42 -14.44 -8.94
CA ALA A 254 -33.46 -13.72 -10.19
C ALA A 254 -32.44 -14.36 -11.15
N PRO A 255 -32.88 -15.19 -12.11
CA PRO A 255 -31.97 -15.73 -13.12
C PRO A 255 -31.50 -14.62 -14.08
N ASP A 256 -30.26 -14.73 -14.52
CA ASP A 256 -29.65 -13.85 -15.53
C ASP A 256 -29.59 -14.55 -16.90
N VAL A 257 -29.38 -13.81 -17.99
CA VAL A 257 -29.28 -14.35 -19.36
C VAL A 257 -28.12 -15.34 -19.55
N ARG A 258 -27.13 -15.36 -18.65
CA ARG A 258 -26.10 -16.41 -18.59
C ARG A 258 -26.63 -17.74 -18.08
N GLY A 259 -27.58 -17.67 -17.15
CA GLY A 259 -28.11 -18.79 -16.37
C GLY A 259 -29.50 -19.26 -16.80
N ALA A 260 -30.15 -18.56 -17.73
CA ALA A 260 -31.44 -18.92 -18.28
C ALA A 260 -31.57 -18.52 -19.76
N VAL A 261 -32.40 -19.26 -20.48
CA VAL A 261 -32.77 -18.97 -21.87
C VAL A 261 -34.21 -18.47 -21.90
N TRP A 262 -34.42 -17.26 -22.42
CA TRP A 262 -35.78 -16.72 -22.63
C TRP A 262 -36.38 -17.35 -23.91
N THR A 263 -37.23 -18.35 -23.74
CA THR A 263 -37.70 -19.24 -24.82
C THR A 263 -38.90 -18.71 -25.61
N ALA A 264 -39.79 -17.93 -24.97
CA ALA A 264 -40.94 -17.30 -25.63
C ALA A 264 -41.41 -16.09 -24.82
N GLU A 265 -42.37 -15.30 -25.32
CA GLU A 265 -42.86 -14.04 -24.72
C GLU A 265 -43.01 -14.07 -23.20
N ARG A 266 -43.48 -15.19 -22.63
CA ARG A 266 -43.74 -15.36 -21.19
C ARG A 266 -43.11 -16.62 -20.57
N THR A 267 -42.21 -17.30 -21.27
CA THR A 267 -41.59 -18.55 -20.78
C THR A 267 -40.08 -18.54 -20.93
N TRP A 268 -39.40 -19.17 -19.99
CA TRP A 268 -37.95 -19.28 -19.95
C TRP A 268 -37.54 -20.58 -19.24
N GLU A 269 -36.32 -21.04 -19.49
CA GLU A 269 -35.77 -22.27 -18.91
C GLU A 269 -34.40 -22.00 -18.29
N LEU A 270 -34.08 -22.63 -17.16
CA LEU A 270 -32.75 -22.56 -16.56
C LEU A 270 -31.77 -23.43 -17.36
N VAL A 271 -30.52 -22.96 -17.48
CA VAL A 271 -29.43 -23.84 -17.93
C VAL A 271 -29.26 -25.00 -16.93
N PRO A 272 -28.98 -26.23 -17.37
CA PRO A 272 -29.03 -27.42 -16.52
C PRO A 272 -27.85 -27.56 -15.53
N ASP A 273 -26.86 -26.68 -15.61
CA ASP A 273 -25.64 -26.71 -14.80
C ASP A 273 -25.59 -25.55 -13.78
N ALA A 274 -24.53 -25.50 -12.99
CA ALA A 274 -24.34 -24.47 -11.97
C ALA A 274 -24.13 -23.06 -12.56
N LYS A 275 -23.85 -22.92 -13.86
CA LYS A 275 -23.77 -21.61 -14.55
C LYS A 275 -25.12 -20.86 -14.47
N ARG A 276 -26.21 -21.53 -14.06
CA ARG A 276 -27.48 -20.90 -13.64
C ARG A 276 -27.36 -19.84 -12.53
N PHE A 277 -26.28 -19.88 -11.75
CA PHE A 277 -25.99 -18.90 -10.69
C PHE A 277 -25.01 -17.80 -11.12
N GLU A 278 -24.65 -17.73 -12.39
CA GLU A 278 -23.76 -16.69 -12.93
C GLU A 278 -24.54 -15.52 -13.50
N LEU A 279 -23.83 -14.39 -13.60
CA LEU A 279 -24.25 -13.24 -14.39
C LEU A 279 -23.55 -13.26 -15.75
N TRP A 280 -24.21 -12.65 -16.73
CA TRP A 280 -23.71 -12.45 -18.09
C TRP A 280 -22.56 -11.48 -18.11
N GLU A 281 -22.76 -10.32 -17.48
CA GLU A 281 -21.69 -9.35 -17.33
C GLU A 281 -20.69 -9.88 -16.29
N ALA A 282 -19.48 -10.14 -16.75
CA ALA A 282 -18.42 -10.68 -15.91
C ALA A 282 -17.07 -10.10 -16.33
N ALA A 283 -16.19 -9.89 -15.35
CA ALA A 283 -14.84 -9.42 -15.61
C ALA A 283 -13.97 -10.55 -16.20
N HIS A 284 -13.99 -10.70 -17.52
CA HIS A 284 -13.23 -11.73 -18.25
C HIS A 284 -11.73 -11.69 -17.94
N ALA A 285 -11.15 -10.49 -17.86
CA ALA A 285 -9.76 -10.29 -17.43
C ALA A 285 -9.47 -10.93 -16.06
N LEU A 286 -10.36 -10.73 -15.09
CA LEU A 286 -10.20 -11.27 -13.74
C LEU A 286 -10.39 -12.79 -13.70
N ARG A 287 -11.33 -13.34 -14.49
CA ARG A 287 -11.51 -14.79 -14.65
C ARG A 287 -10.27 -15.45 -15.25
N LEU A 288 -9.63 -14.82 -16.23
CA LEU A 288 -8.36 -15.29 -16.80
C LEU A 288 -7.22 -15.23 -15.77
N GLY A 289 -7.14 -14.15 -14.98
CA GLY A 289 -6.21 -14.08 -13.85
C GLY A 289 -6.43 -15.19 -12.82
N LEU A 290 -7.68 -15.49 -12.46
CA LEU A 290 -8.00 -16.65 -11.61
C LEU A 290 -7.55 -17.96 -12.27
N GLY A 291 -7.78 -18.10 -13.58
CA GLY A 291 -7.32 -19.25 -14.36
C GLY A 291 -5.81 -19.47 -14.30
N ALA A 292 -5.02 -18.40 -14.37
CA ALA A 292 -3.57 -18.44 -14.21
C ALA A 292 -3.17 -18.86 -12.79
N ALA A 293 -3.80 -18.29 -11.77
CA ALA A 293 -3.53 -18.63 -10.38
C ALA A 293 -3.87 -20.10 -10.04
N LEU A 294 -4.98 -20.62 -10.58
CA LEU A 294 -5.34 -22.05 -10.48
C LEU A 294 -4.32 -22.95 -11.18
N ALA A 295 -3.78 -22.52 -12.32
CA ALA A 295 -2.73 -23.27 -13.02
C ALA A 295 -1.45 -23.34 -12.19
N ASP A 296 -1.06 -22.24 -11.55
CA ASP A 296 0.10 -22.19 -10.66
C ASP A 296 -0.08 -23.13 -9.47
N LEU A 297 -1.24 -23.10 -8.81
CA LEU A 297 -1.55 -24.02 -7.70
C LEU A 297 -1.50 -25.49 -8.14
N HIS A 298 -2.09 -25.82 -9.30
CA HIS A 298 -2.05 -27.18 -9.82
C HIS A 298 -0.61 -27.64 -10.13
N ALA A 299 0.22 -26.75 -10.66
CA ALA A 299 1.64 -27.05 -10.93
C ALA A 299 2.45 -27.28 -9.65
N LEU A 300 2.17 -26.54 -8.58
CA LEU A 300 2.78 -26.72 -7.25
C LEU A 300 2.28 -27.99 -6.55
N GLY A 301 1.00 -28.30 -6.71
CA GLY A 301 0.28 -29.35 -5.99
C GLY A 301 -0.19 -28.87 -4.62
N VAL A 302 -1.49 -29.02 -4.35
CA VAL A 302 -2.12 -28.53 -3.11
C VAL A 302 -1.54 -29.19 -1.86
N ASP A 303 -1.13 -30.46 -1.92
CA ASP A 303 -0.52 -31.16 -0.79
C ASP A 303 0.85 -30.58 -0.41
N THR A 304 1.66 -30.24 -1.42
CA THR A 304 2.95 -29.57 -1.23
C THR A 304 2.76 -28.21 -0.57
N VAL A 305 1.81 -27.43 -1.07
CA VAL A 305 1.47 -26.11 -0.52
C VAL A 305 0.97 -26.26 0.92
N SER A 306 0.03 -27.18 1.16
CA SER A 306 -0.52 -27.46 2.49
C SER A 306 0.57 -27.82 3.50
N HIS A 307 1.47 -28.74 3.16
CA HIS A 307 2.58 -29.12 4.02
C HIS A 307 3.48 -27.93 4.37
N HIS A 308 3.85 -27.11 3.36
CA HIS A 308 4.67 -25.92 3.57
C HIS A 308 4.01 -24.91 4.50
N LEU A 309 2.75 -24.54 4.22
CA LEU A 309 2.03 -23.51 4.98
C LEU A 309 1.70 -23.95 6.40
N THR A 310 1.31 -25.20 6.59
CA THR A 310 1.06 -25.75 7.94
C THR A 310 2.33 -25.81 8.77
N ALA A 311 3.47 -26.20 8.18
CA ALA A 311 4.76 -26.21 8.85
C ALA A 311 5.20 -24.80 9.27
N LEU A 312 5.13 -23.81 8.37
CA LEU A 312 5.48 -22.43 8.69
C LEU A 312 4.57 -21.84 9.78
N ALA A 313 3.25 -22.05 9.69
CA ALA A 313 2.34 -21.55 10.71
C ALA A 313 2.54 -22.22 12.06
N ALA A 314 2.86 -23.52 12.09
CA ALA A 314 3.21 -24.22 13.33
C ALA A 314 4.48 -23.64 13.97
N ALA A 315 5.54 -23.44 13.17
CA ALA A 315 6.77 -22.79 13.64
C ALA A 315 6.51 -21.36 14.14
N LEU A 316 5.67 -20.59 13.43
CA LEU A 316 5.31 -19.24 13.84
C LEU A 316 4.55 -19.23 15.18
N ARG A 317 3.59 -20.14 15.38
CA ARG A 317 2.88 -20.28 16.67
C ARG A 317 3.85 -20.58 17.80
N GLU A 318 4.79 -21.50 17.59
CA GLU A 318 5.81 -21.86 18.59
C GLU A 318 6.69 -20.66 18.94
N ARG A 319 7.23 -19.96 17.94
CA ARG A 319 8.12 -18.80 18.14
C ARG A 319 7.42 -17.64 18.82
N LEU A 320 6.19 -17.32 18.43
CA LEU A 320 5.40 -16.25 19.06
C LEU A 320 5.03 -16.61 20.51
N SER A 321 4.66 -17.87 20.77
CA SER A 321 4.33 -18.33 22.13
C SER A 321 5.53 -18.32 23.08
N ALA A 322 6.76 -18.34 22.54
CA ALA A 322 7.98 -18.24 23.33
C ALA A 322 8.33 -16.78 23.71
N LEU A 323 7.67 -15.78 23.13
CA LEU A 323 7.92 -14.37 23.46
C LEU A 323 7.18 -13.96 24.74
N PRO A 324 7.85 -13.35 25.74
CA PRO A 324 7.19 -12.81 26.92
C PRO A 324 6.15 -11.76 26.55
N GLY A 325 4.95 -11.83 27.15
CA GLY A 325 3.87 -10.86 26.92
C GLY A 325 3.15 -11.01 25.57
N VAL A 326 3.41 -12.09 24.81
CA VAL A 326 2.69 -12.42 23.58
C VAL A 326 1.85 -13.68 23.82
N HIS A 327 0.56 -13.63 23.48
CA HIS A 327 -0.34 -14.76 23.62
C HIS A 327 -0.91 -15.14 22.26
N VAL A 328 -0.58 -16.34 21.78
CA VAL A 328 -1.24 -16.92 20.60
C VAL A 328 -2.68 -17.25 20.96
N THR A 329 -3.61 -16.75 20.16
CA THR A 329 -5.06 -16.86 20.40
C THR A 329 -5.73 -17.92 19.55
N ASP A 330 -4.97 -18.77 18.87
CA ASP A 330 -5.51 -19.87 18.06
C ASP A 330 -6.10 -20.98 18.96
N PRO A 331 -7.21 -21.62 18.57
CA PRO A 331 -7.77 -22.75 19.32
C PRO A 331 -6.93 -24.03 19.14
N PRO A 332 -7.09 -25.06 20.00
CA PRO A 332 -6.34 -26.32 19.86
C PRO A 332 -6.49 -27.02 18.52
N ALA A 333 -7.66 -26.94 17.86
CA ALA A 333 -7.90 -27.45 16.51
C ALA A 333 -7.31 -26.55 15.41
N ALA A 334 -6.33 -25.69 15.72
CA ALA A 334 -5.72 -24.84 14.72
C ALA A 334 -4.88 -25.62 13.70
N GLY A 335 -4.99 -25.20 12.45
CA GLY A 335 -4.30 -25.75 11.30
C GLY A 335 -4.26 -24.76 10.14
N GLY A 336 -3.61 -25.12 9.04
CA GLY A 336 -3.39 -24.21 7.92
C GLY A 336 -2.39 -23.09 8.23
N GLY A 337 -2.43 -22.05 7.40
CA GLY A 337 -1.47 -20.94 7.32
C GLY A 337 -1.85 -19.67 8.08
N ILE A 338 -2.84 -19.70 8.99
CA ILE A 338 -3.26 -18.53 9.77
C ILE A 338 -2.79 -18.68 11.23
N VAL A 339 -2.23 -17.60 11.77
CA VAL A 339 -1.83 -17.48 13.17
C VAL A 339 -2.38 -16.18 13.75
N THR A 340 -3.11 -16.28 14.87
CA THR A 340 -3.60 -15.10 15.60
C THR A 340 -2.95 -14.96 16.96
N PHE A 341 -2.67 -13.73 17.37
CA PHE A 341 -2.06 -13.44 18.67
C PHE A 341 -2.45 -12.05 19.18
N VAL A 342 -2.23 -11.83 20.47
CA VAL A 342 -2.32 -10.53 21.15
C VAL A 342 -1.01 -10.25 21.88
N VAL A 343 -0.78 -8.97 22.18
CA VAL A 343 0.38 -8.52 22.95
C VAL A 343 -0.13 -7.79 24.19
N ASP A 344 0.36 -8.16 25.36
CA ASP A 344 -0.07 -7.62 26.63
C ASP A 344 0.06 -6.09 26.68
N GLY A 345 -1.03 -5.42 27.08
CA GLY A 345 -1.07 -3.96 27.20
C GLY A 345 -1.13 -3.18 25.88
N LEU A 346 -1.18 -3.85 24.72
CA LEU A 346 -1.21 -3.19 23.40
C LEU A 346 -2.48 -3.51 22.60
N ASP A 347 -3.05 -2.48 21.97
CA ASP A 347 -4.11 -2.70 20.98
C ASP A 347 -3.52 -3.31 19.70
N ALA A 348 -4.18 -4.33 19.14
CA ALA A 348 -3.69 -5.02 17.95
C ALA A 348 -3.51 -4.09 16.72
N SER A 349 -4.28 -3.00 16.61
CA SER A 349 -4.08 -2.00 15.55
C SER A 349 -2.77 -1.22 15.74
N ASP A 350 -2.34 -1.00 16.98
CA ASP A 350 -1.06 -0.36 17.28
C ASP A 350 0.10 -1.29 16.96
N VAL A 351 -0.01 -2.58 17.35
CA VAL A 351 0.96 -3.61 16.98
C VAL A 351 1.07 -3.72 15.45
N GLN A 352 -0.04 -3.78 14.72
CA GLN A 352 -0.03 -3.77 13.26
C GLN A 352 0.73 -2.57 12.69
N ARG A 353 0.46 -1.34 13.17
CA ARG A 353 1.17 -0.14 12.69
C ARG A 353 2.67 -0.20 12.98
N GLN A 354 3.05 -0.66 14.18
CA GLN A 354 4.45 -0.79 14.57
C GLN A 354 5.21 -1.84 13.76
N LEU A 355 4.57 -2.97 13.43
CA LEU A 355 5.14 -3.98 12.54
C LEU A 355 5.26 -3.45 11.10
N ALA A 356 4.27 -2.69 10.63
CA ALA A 356 4.31 -2.08 9.29
C ALA A 356 5.49 -1.12 9.11
N TYR A 357 5.87 -0.34 10.15
CA TYR A 357 7.08 0.51 10.11
C TYR A 357 8.38 -0.30 9.92
N ARG A 358 8.37 -1.57 10.31
CA ARG A 358 9.47 -2.52 10.13
C ARG A 358 9.35 -3.36 8.87
N ARG A 359 8.46 -2.95 7.95
CA ARG A 359 8.13 -3.67 6.71
C ARG A 359 7.60 -5.10 6.96
N VAL A 360 6.97 -5.33 8.12
CA VAL A 360 6.27 -6.58 8.43
C VAL A 360 4.76 -6.32 8.36
N HIS A 361 4.09 -6.91 7.38
CA HIS A 361 2.70 -6.61 7.05
C HIS A 361 1.75 -7.68 7.58
N VAL A 362 1.07 -7.38 8.69
CA VAL A 362 0.00 -8.17 9.31
C VAL A 362 -1.33 -7.39 9.30
N ILE A 363 -2.42 -7.99 9.78
CA ILE A 363 -3.71 -7.31 9.93
C ILE A 363 -4.28 -7.47 11.34
N ALA A 364 -4.78 -6.39 11.92
CA ALA A 364 -5.60 -6.39 13.12
C ALA A 364 -7.05 -6.75 12.75
N VAL A 365 -7.58 -7.78 13.39
CA VAL A 365 -8.93 -8.29 13.18
C VAL A 365 -9.78 -7.98 14.41
N PRO A 366 -10.73 -7.03 14.36
CA PRO A 366 -11.67 -6.80 15.46
C PRO A 366 -12.75 -7.88 15.52
N ALA A 367 -13.32 -8.07 16.71
CA ALA A 367 -14.40 -9.03 17.01
C ALA A 367 -15.60 -8.93 16.05
N GLY A 368 -15.86 -7.74 15.49
CA GLY A 368 -16.88 -7.52 14.47
C GLY A 368 -16.76 -8.43 13.24
N HIS A 369 -15.57 -8.96 12.93
CA HIS A 369 -15.35 -9.86 11.78
C HIS A 369 -15.56 -11.35 12.08
N GLY A 370 -15.85 -11.72 13.32
CA GLY A 370 -16.02 -13.12 13.75
C GLY A 370 -16.75 -13.21 15.09
N ARG A 371 -17.83 -12.45 15.26
CA ARG A 371 -18.44 -12.18 16.57
C ARG A 371 -18.88 -13.45 17.32
N TRP A 372 -19.43 -14.43 16.61
CA TRP A 372 -19.88 -15.70 17.23
C TRP A 372 -18.72 -16.55 17.79
N ASP A 373 -17.53 -16.45 17.20
CA ASP A 373 -16.28 -17.11 17.64
C ASP A 373 -15.53 -16.25 18.67
N MET A 374 -15.19 -15.01 18.31
CA MET A 374 -14.32 -14.16 19.11
C MET A 374 -14.92 -13.76 20.45
N ASP A 375 -16.21 -13.38 20.51
CA ASP A 375 -16.85 -13.03 21.79
C ASP A 375 -16.92 -14.25 22.71
N HIS A 376 -17.16 -15.44 22.16
CA HIS A 376 -17.20 -16.69 22.92
C HIS A 376 -15.85 -17.03 23.55
N ARG A 377 -14.74 -16.65 22.88
CA ARG A 377 -13.37 -16.80 23.39
C ARG A 377 -12.87 -15.60 24.19
N GLY A 378 -13.70 -14.58 24.41
CA GLY A 378 -13.35 -13.37 25.17
C GLY A 378 -12.37 -12.43 24.45
N LEU A 379 -12.32 -12.46 23.12
CA LEU A 379 -11.37 -11.68 22.32
C LEU A 379 -12.04 -10.48 21.64
N THR A 380 -11.53 -9.28 21.86
CA THR A 380 -12.08 -8.04 21.27
C THR A 380 -11.40 -7.66 19.96
N LYS A 381 -10.09 -7.93 19.84
CA LYS A 381 -9.27 -7.69 18.65
C LYS A 381 -8.00 -8.53 18.72
N VAL A 382 -7.56 -9.07 17.58
CA VAL A 382 -6.32 -9.87 17.48
C VAL A 382 -5.43 -9.36 16.35
N VAL A 383 -4.12 -9.59 16.45
CA VAL A 383 -3.22 -9.50 15.31
C VAL A 383 -3.28 -10.84 14.56
N ARG A 384 -3.45 -10.79 13.25
CA ARG A 384 -3.46 -11.97 12.38
C ARG A 384 -2.29 -11.91 11.41
N ALA A 385 -1.41 -12.90 11.54
CA ALA A 385 -0.37 -13.22 10.57
C ALA A 385 -0.82 -14.43 9.74
N SER A 386 -0.63 -14.39 8.43
CA SER A 386 -1.02 -15.46 7.51
C SER A 386 0.01 -15.65 6.41
N VAL A 387 0.62 -16.84 6.38
CA VAL A 387 1.74 -17.20 5.50
C VAL A 387 1.27 -17.65 4.11
N HIS A 388 2.17 -17.68 3.14
CA HIS A 388 1.98 -18.26 1.80
C HIS A 388 3.28 -18.88 1.26
N VAL A 389 3.26 -19.37 0.02
CA VAL A 389 4.35 -20.06 -0.67
C VAL A 389 5.58 -19.18 -0.93
N TYR A 390 5.41 -17.86 -0.84
CA TYR A 390 6.50 -16.89 -0.92
C TYR A 390 7.12 -16.59 0.45
N ASN A 391 6.63 -17.22 1.53
CA ASN A 391 7.23 -17.09 2.86
C ASN A 391 8.23 -18.20 3.18
N ASP A 392 9.25 -17.83 3.95
CA ASP A 392 10.30 -18.71 4.48
C ASP A 392 10.63 -18.40 5.95
N GLU A 393 11.66 -19.06 6.48
CA GLU A 393 12.15 -18.89 7.85
C GLU A 393 12.64 -17.48 8.13
N ASP A 394 13.24 -16.79 7.14
CA ASP A 394 13.72 -15.42 7.29
C ASP A 394 12.54 -14.45 7.52
N ASP A 395 11.40 -14.67 6.84
CA ASP A 395 10.19 -13.89 7.13
C ASP A 395 9.70 -14.13 8.56
N LEU A 396 9.74 -15.37 9.03
CA LEU A 396 9.27 -15.71 10.37
C LEU A 396 10.14 -15.05 11.43
N ASP A 397 11.46 -15.09 11.24
CA ASP A 397 12.43 -14.42 12.10
C ASP A 397 12.22 -12.91 12.12
N ALA A 398 11.99 -12.30 10.95
CA ALA A 398 11.69 -10.87 10.86
C ALA A 398 10.41 -10.49 11.62
N LEU A 399 9.33 -11.27 11.50
CA LEU A 399 8.10 -11.04 12.25
C LEU A 399 8.29 -11.21 13.76
N VAL A 400 8.96 -12.29 14.19
CA VAL A 400 9.20 -12.58 15.61
C VAL A 400 10.08 -11.51 16.25
N GLU A 401 11.13 -11.07 15.56
CA GLU A 401 12.00 -10.01 16.06
C GLU A 401 11.28 -8.67 16.10
N ALA A 402 10.50 -8.33 15.08
CA ALA A 402 9.70 -7.12 15.08
C ALA A 402 8.66 -7.10 16.23
N VAL A 403 8.04 -8.24 16.55
CA VAL A 403 7.15 -8.37 17.72
C VAL A 403 7.94 -8.22 19.02
N ARG A 404 9.13 -8.84 19.14
CA ARG A 404 10.01 -8.70 20.30
C ARG A 404 10.37 -7.24 20.56
N GLU A 405 10.74 -6.48 19.53
CA GLU A 405 11.03 -5.06 19.67
C GLU A 405 9.82 -4.25 20.14
N VAL A 406 8.62 -4.55 19.62
CA VAL A 406 7.38 -3.89 20.05
C VAL A 406 7.10 -4.14 21.54
N VAL A 407 7.35 -5.36 22.03
CA VAL A 407 7.26 -5.69 23.45
C VAL A 407 8.32 -4.94 24.27
N CYS A 408 9.57 -4.89 23.81
CA CYS A 408 10.67 -4.22 24.52
C CYS A 408 10.46 -2.70 24.67
N LEU A 409 9.90 -2.03 23.66
CA LEU A 409 9.59 -0.61 23.71
C LEU A 409 8.60 -0.24 24.82
N GLN A 410 7.74 -1.18 25.24
CA GLN A 410 6.86 -1.01 26.40
C GLN A 410 7.62 -1.16 27.72
N GLY A 411 8.53 -2.13 27.81
CA GLY A 411 9.35 -2.38 29.00
C GLY A 411 10.32 -1.24 29.35
N GLY A 412 10.80 -0.50 28.35
CA GLY A 412 11.63 0.69 28.55
C GLY A 412 10.89 1.91 29.09
N SER A 413 9.56 1.97 28.96
CA SER A 413 8.75 3.09 29.46
C SER A 413 8.27 2.90 30.90
N THR A 414 8.31 1.69 31.45
CA THR A 414 7.78 1.37 32.79
C THR A 414 8.87 1.24 33.88
N ALA A 415 10.15 1.21 33.48
CA ALA A 415 11.29 1.12 34.41
C ALA A 415 11.64 2.42 35.17
N SER A 416 10.84 3.49 35.04
CA SER A 416 11.02 4.74 35.80
C SER A 416 9.93 5.03 36.84
N ASP A 417 8.93 4.15 37.03
CA ASP A 417 7.81 4.44 37.94
C ASP A 417 7.48 3.32 38.96
N THR A 418 8.36 2.34 39.15
CA THR A 418 8.23 1.33 40.22
C THR A 418 9.14 1.67 41.40
N GLY A 419 8.91 2.85 41.97
CA GLY A 419 9.67 3.36 43.10
C GLY A 419 8.86 4.21 44.08
N ARG A 420 7.53 4.04 44.15
CA ARG A 420 6.70 4.56 45.25
C ARG A 420 5.26 4.10 45.11
N ARG A 421 4.86 3.09 45.89
CA ARG A 421 3.54 2.96 46.53
C ARG A 421 3.43 1.63 47.28
N GLU A 422 3.97 1.63 48.49
CA GLU A 422 3.38 0.85 49.60
C GLU A 422 3.60 1.65 50.88
N GLN A 423 2.52 2.22 51.42
CA GLN A 423 2.09 2.12 52.82
C GLN A 423 0.90 3.07 53.07
N GLY A 424 -0.08 2.55 53.82
CA GLY A 424 -1.41 3.13 54.09
C GLY A 424 -1.40 4.55 54.68
N SER A 425 -2.52 5.26 54.66
CA SER A 425 -3.62 5.14 55.62
C SER A 425 -4.62 6.25 55.25
N GLY A 426 -5.93 6.03 55.28
CA GLY A 426 -6.72 6.36 56.47
C GLY A 426 -7.07 7.85 56.53
N ASP A 427 -8.36 8.10 56.32
CA ASP A 427 -9.14 9.30 56.64
C ASP A 427 -8.60 10.13 57.83
N THR A 428 -8.39 11.45 57.63
CA THR A 428 -8.95 12.52 58.49
C THR A 428 -8.52 13.93 58.06
N ARG A 429 -9.40 14.87 58.40
CA ARG A 429 -9.47 16.30 58.07
C ARG A 429 -8.37 17.17 58.70
N ARG A 430 -8.26 18.38 58.10
CA ARG A 430 -7.89 19.72 58.62
C ARG A 430 -6.45 20.20 58.40
N GLY A 431 -6.37 21.39 57.81
CA GLY A 431 -5.58 22.50 58.35
C GLY A 431 -4.24 22.77 57.67
N ASN A 432 -4.23 23.76 56.77
CA ASN A 432 -3.03 24.56 56.49
C ASN A 432 -2.73 25.39 57.76
N PRO A 433 -1.46 25.61 58.17
CA PRO A 433 -0.72 26.75 57.59
C PRO A 433 0.81 26.59 57.49
N GLY A 434 1.38 27.22 56.46
CA GLY A 434 2.46 28.22 56.61
C GLY A 434 3.92 27.73 56.76
N PRO A 435 4.90 28.59 56.38
CA PRO A 435 6.21 28.18 55.88
C PRO A 435 7.36 28.49 56.84
N GLU A 436 8.48 27.75 56.79
CA GLU A 436 9.76 28.27 57.26
C GLU A 436 10.99 27.53 56.71
N ALA A 437 12.10 28.26 56.69
CA ALA A 437 13.29 28.09 55.89
C ALA A 437 14.36 27.14 56.47
N GLY A 438 15.32 26.73 55.64
CA GLY A 438 16.72 26.67 56.05
C GLY A 438 17.53 25.40 55.72
N ALA A 439 18.64 25.64 54.99
CA ALA A 439 19.95 25.00 55.08
C ALA A 439 20.35 23.82 54.15
N ALA A 440 21.20 24.19 53.17
CA ALA A 440 22.55 23.67 52.87
C ALA A 440 22.79 22.16 52.53
N MET A 441 23.12 21.93 51.23
CA MET A 441 24.28 21.20 50.60
C MET A 441 24.97 20.03 51.36
N PRO A 442 25.53 18.98 50.70
CA PRO A 442 26.18 19.02 49.37
C PRO A 442 25.97 17.78 48.44
N GLY A 443 26.37 17.93 47.17
CA GLY A 443 26.45 16.82 46.20
C GLY A 443 27.82 16.10 46.17
N PRO A 444 27.91 14.93 45.54
CA PRO A 444 29.16 14.36 45.00
C PRO A 444 29.02 14.12 43.48
N SER A 445 29.83 14.76 42.62
CA SER A 445 31.18 14.40 42.17
C SER A 445 31.24 13.15 41.28
N VAL A 446 31.52 13.41 40.00
CA VAL A 446 31.76 12.45 38.91
C VAL A 446 33.21 11.96 38.94
N SER A 447 33.43 10.66 38.75
CA SER A 447 34.75 10.05 38.55
C SER A 447 34.84 9.32 37.22
N THR A 448 35.81 9.71 36.40
CA THR A 448 36.31 9.00 35.20
C THR A 448 37.33 7.92 35.58
N PRO A 449 37.55 6.88 34.75
CA PRO A 449 38.79 6.12 34.77
C PRO A 449 39.62 6.29 33.50
N ARG A 450 40.93 6.08 33.70
CA ARG A 450 42.08 6.44 32.88
C ARG A 450 42.65 5.22 32.14
N ALA A 451 43.39 5.51 31.08
CA ALA A 451 44.07 4.60 30.16
C ALA A 451 45.17 3.70 30.73
N THR A 452 45.47 2.61 30.00
CA THR A 452 46.74 1.85 30.01
C THR A 452 47.14 1.45 28.58
N SER A 453 48.43 1.61 28.24
CA SER A 453 49.06 1.37 26.93
C SER A 453 49.87 0.04 26.89
N PRO A 454 50.76 -0.26 25.89
CA PRO A 454 50.49 -1.17 24.74
C PRO A 454 51.59 -2.26 24.55
N ILE A 455 51.68 -2.84 23.32
CA ILE A 455 52.81 -3.55 22.62
C ILE A 455 52.54 -5.06 22.33
N PRO A 456 53.04 -5.74 21.24
CA PRO A 456 53.74 -5.33 20.00
C PRO A 456 53.18 -5.88 18.65
N VAL A 457 53.75 -5.33 17.57
CA VAL A 457 53.71 -5.66 16.13
C VAL A 457 54.60 -6.88 15.76
N PRO A 458 54.32 -7.60 14.65
CA PRO A 458 55.36 -8.16 13.77
C PRO A 458 55.15 -7.73 12.30
N GLN A 459 56.04 -6.91 11.73
CA GLN A 459 57.14 -7.23 10.81
C GLN A 459 56.80 -8.08 9.57
N SER A 460 56.92 -7.43 8.41
CA SER A 460 56.87 -7.97 7.04
C SER A 460 58.13 -8.77 6.66
N PRO A 461 58.05 -9.58 5.60
CA PRO A 461 59.15 -9.76 4.66
C PRO A 461 58.77 -9.32 3.24
N GLY A 462 59.70 -8.65 2.56
CA GLY A 462 59.65 -8.34 1.13
C GLY A 462 60.15 -9.50 0.23
N PRO A 463 60.64 -9.23 -0.99
CA PRO A 463 59.88 -9.43 -2.23
C PRO A 463 60.44 -10.57 -3.12
N SER A 464 59.64 -11.03 -4.09
CA SER A 464 60.15 -11.81 -5.23
C SER A 464 59.55 -11.36 -6.56
N VAL A 465 60.47 -11.20 -7.51
CA VAL A 465 60.36 -10.67 -8.88
C VAL A 465 59.88 -11.75 -9.86
N GLY A 466 59.12 -11.35 -10.90
CA GLY A 466 58.86 -12.18 -12.08
C GLY A 466 58.04 -11.44 -13.14
N ALA A 467 58.71 -10.89 -14.15
CA ALA A 467 58.17 -10.11 -15.24
C ALA A 467 57.83 -10.95 -16.49
N ALA A 468 56.86 -10.49 -17.29
CA ALA A 468 56.84 -10.49 -18.78
C ALA A 468 55.51 -9.87 -19.27
N THR A 469 55.45 -8.59 -19.62
CA THR A 469 55.58 -8.00 -20.98
C THR A 469 54.70 -8.61 -22.07
N SER A 470 53.69 -7.86 -22.54
CA SER A 470 53.62 -7.40 -23.94
C SER A 470 52.41 -6.47 -24.21
N THR A 471 52.68 -5.38 -24.90
CA THR A 471 51.80 -4.45 -25.63
C THR A 471 52.58 -4.07 -26.91
N PRO A 472 52.03 -3.36 -27.94
CA PRO A 472 50.64 -3.08 -28.32
C PRO A 472 50.35 -3.08 -29.87
N MET A 473 49.07 -2.83 -30.24
CA MET A 473 48.53 -2.09 -31.42
C MET A 473 48.53 -2.73 -32.84
N PRO A 474 47.84 -2.16 -33.87
CA PRO A 474 46.51 -1.47 -33.99
C PRO A 474 45.65 -2.08 -35.16
N VAL A 475 44.42 -1.66 -35.51
CA VAL A 475 44.09 -0.64 -36.55
C VAL A 475 42.57 -0.63 -36.89
N GLN A 476 41.99 0.57 -36.79
CA GLN A 476 40.99 1.30 -37.62
C GLN A 476 39.62 0.73 -38.11
N ALA A 477 38.61 1.61 -37.94
CA ALA A 477 37.34 1.80 -38.67
C ALA A 477 37.58 2.21 -40.17
N PRO A 478 36.60 2.46 -41.09
CA PRO A 478 35.31 3.16 -40.89
C PRO A 478 34.09 2.84 -41.83
N SER A 479 32.93 3.38 -41.44
CA SER A 479 31.85 4.11 -42.18
C SER A 479 31.16 3.66 -43.50
N THR A 480 29.85 3.96 -43.52
CA THR A 480 28.91 4.38 -44.60
C THR A 480 28.23 3.33 -45.52
N GLY A 481 26.90 3.46 -45.67
CA GLY A 481 25.95 2.60 -46.44
C GLY A 481 26.03 2.76 -47.97
N PRO A 482 24.97 2.54 -48.80
CA PRO A 482 23.54 2.32 -48.51
C PRO A 482 22.83 1.19 -49.34
N THR A 483 21.49 1.11 -49.19
CA THR A 483 20.45 0.76 -50.21
C THR A 483 20.02 -0.71 -50.50
N THR A 484 18.69 -0.90 -50.34
CA THR A 484 17.69 -1.63 -51.18
C THR A 484 17.67 -3.16 -51.35
N ALA A 485 16.42 -3.65 -51.30
CA ALA A 485 15.77 -4.70 -52.08
C ALA A 485 15.55 -6.09 -51.44
N ALA A 486 14.27 -6.45 -51.35
CA ALA A 486 13.74 -7.81 -51.18
C ALA A 486 14.13 -8.73 -52.35
N PRO A 487 14.13 -10.08 -52.20
CA PRO A 487 12.98 -10.94 -52.57
C PRO A 487 13.00 -12.32 -51.84
N PRO A 488 12.41 -13.44 -52.35
CA PRO A 488 11.06 -13.72 -52.88
C PRO A 488 10.35 -14.93 -52.18
N ALA A 489 9.08 -15.13 -52.52
CA ALA A 489 8.30 -16.35 -52.29
C ALA A 489 8.65 -17.50 -53.26
N PRO A 490 8.21 -18.75 -52.98
CA PRO A 490 7.98 -19.75 -54.02
C PRO A 490 6.49 -20.14 -54.16
N ARG A 491 6.11 -20.30 -55.44
CA ARG A 491 4.94 -21.00 -56.01
C ARG A 491 5.02 -22.50 -55.66
N GLY A 492 3.99 -23.34 -55.55
CA GLY A 492 2.60 -23.35 -56.04
C GLY A 492 2.35 -24.73 -56.70
N THR A 493 1.16 -25.34 -56.57
CA THR A 493 0.61 -26.34 -57.53
C THR A 493 -0.88 -26.60 -57.28
N ARG A 494 -1.63 -26.86 -58.36
CA ARG A 494 -3.08 -27.11 -58.45
C ARG A 494 -3.37 -28.57 -58.82
N HIS A 495 -4.52 -29.09 -58.37
CA HIS A 495 -5.42 -30.11 -58.96
C HIS A 495 -6.75 -29.99 -58.17
N GLY A 496 -8.00 -30.17 -58.63
CA GLY A 496 -8.65 -30.52 -59.89
C GLY A 496 -10.15 -30.83 -59.59
N THR A 497 -11.06 -30.36 -60.46
CA THR A 497 -12.43 -30.84 -60.81
C THR A 497 -13.63 -30.88 -59.83
N ASP A 498 -14.64 -30.05 -60.17
CA ASP A 498 -16.09 -30.28 -60.43
C ASP A 498 -17.18 -30.63 -59.38
N SER A 499 -18.25 -29.79 -59.47
CA SER A 499 -19.71 -30.03 -59.29
C SER A 499 -20.43 -29.56 -57.99
N ALA A 500 -21.44 -28.68 -58.18
CA ALA A 500 -22.37 -28.06 -57.20
C ALA A 500 -23.61 -28.97 -56.89
N PRO A 501 -24.61 -28.66 -55.99
CA PRO A 501 -25.18 -27.33 -55.65
C PRO A 501 -25.74 -27.04 -54.21
N SER A 502 -26.06 -25.75 -54.01
CA SER A 502 -27.14 -25.12 -53.20
C SER A 502 -27.09 -25.05 -51.65
N THR A 503 -27.10 -23.82 -51.13
CA THR A 503 -27.64 -23.42 -49.81
C THR A 503 -28.04 -21.93 -49.84
N PRO A 504 -29.03 -21.49 -49.04
CA PRO A 504 -29.70 -20.18 -49.17
C PRO A 504 -28.97 -19.03 -48.44
N PRO A 505 -29.31 -17.75 -48.74
CA PRO A 505 -28.58 -16.60 -48.20
C PRO A 505 -29.10 -16.16 -46.80
N PRO A 506 -28.25 -15.49 -46.00
CA PRO A 506 -28.67 -14.89 -44.74
C PRO A 506 -29.36 -13.53 -44.95
N VAL A 507 -30.33 -13.25 -44.08
CA VAL A 507 -31.19 -12.07 -44.05
C VAL A 507 -30.52 -10.95 -43.26
N THR A 508 -30.42 -9.76 -43.88
CA THR A 508 -30.05 -8.49 -43.24
C THR A 508 -31.30 -7.63 -43.07
N PRO A 509 -31.58 -7.01 -41.91
CA PRO A 509 -32.63 -6.00 -41.80
C PRO A 509 -32.13 -4.63 -42.25
N ALA A 510 -32.89 -4.02 -43.14
CA ALA A 510 -32.70 -2.70 -43.71
C ALA A 510 -33.16 -1.59 -42.76
N PHE A 511 -32.42 -0.48 -42.71
CA PHE A 511 -32.94 0.82 -42.30
C PHE A 511 -33.24 1.66 -43.55
N MET A 512 -34.50 2.10 -43.67
CA MET A 512 -34.96 3.01 -44.69
C MET A 512 -34.57 4.46 -44.37
N ASN A 513 -34.30 5.18 -45.44
CA ASN A 513 -33.69 6.49 -45.55
C ASN A 513 -34.78 7.48 -46.02
N SER A 514 -34.81 8.74 -45.54
CA SER A 514 -35.33 9.83 -46.38
C SER A 514 -34.72 11.20 -46.06
N GLN A 515 -34.32 11.82 -47.16
CA GLN A 515 -33.49 13.00 -47.39
C GLN A 515 -34.09 14.34 -46.94
N ALA A 516 -33.22 15.34 -46.63
CA ALA A 516 -33.28 16.67 -47.26
C ALA A 516 -32.02 17.54 -47.03
N ARG A 517 -31.43 17.99 -48.15
CA ARG A 517 -30.63 19.20 -48.49
C ARG A 517 -29.78 19.96 -47.44
N VAL A 518 -28.52 20.17 -47.83
CA VAL A 518 -27.55 21.17 -47.31
C VAL A 518 -27.80 22.53 -47.98
N PRO A 519 -27.71 23.66 -47.23
CA PRO A 519 -26.74 24.70 -47.61
C PRO A 519 -26.07 25.42 -46.41
N GLY A 520 -24.82 25.84 -46.60
CA GLY A 520 -24.28 27.06 -45.98
C GLY A 520 -23.19 26.88 -44.92
N SER A 521 -21.95 27.12 -45.33
CA SER A 521 -20.79 27.34 -44.46
C SER A 521 -20.98 28.57 -43.55
N GLY A 522 -20.94 28.38 -42.24
CA GLY A 522 -20.90 29.44 -41.24
C GLY A 522 -20.05 29.03 -40.05
N ARG A 523 -18.96 29.76 -39.82
CA ARG A 523 -18.03 29.61 -38.70
C ARG A 523 -18.77 29.94 -37.40
N ALA A 524 -18.83 29.02 -36.43
CA ALA A 524 -19.33 29.29 -35.09
C ALA A 524 -18.42 28.64 -34.03
N THR A 525 -18.08 29.46 -33.04
CA THR A 525 -17.28 29.17 -31.83
C THR A 525 -17.95 28.13 -30.92
N PRO A 526 -17.18 27.34 -30.14
CA PRO A 526 -17.76 26.36 -29.23
C PRO A 526 -18.33 27.08 -27.99
N THR A 527 -19.64 26.97 -27.81
CA THR A 527 -20.36 27.36 -26.59
C THR A 527 -20.38 26.21 -25.59
N THR A 528 -20.00 26.51 -24.35
CA THR A 528 -20.02 25.64 -23.17
C THR A 528 -21.47 25.21 -22.84
N PRO A 529 -21.74 23.94 -22.46
CA PRO A 529 -23.07 23.53 -22.01
C PRO A 529 -23.40 24.11 -20.61
N PRO A 530 -24.67 24.40 -20.29
CA PRO A 530 -25.05 25.02 -19.03
C PRO A 530 -24.97 24.02 -17.88
N ALA A 531 -24.49 24.49 -16.72
CA ALA A 531 -24.45 23.77 -15.46
C ALA A 531 -25.87 23.36 -15.02
N ALA A 532 -26.03 22.09 -14.64
CA ALA A 532 -27.25 21.58 -14.04
C ALA A 532 -27.41 22.14 -12.63
N THR A 533 -28.41 22.99 -12.43
CA THR A 533 -28.79 23.53 -11.12
C THR A 533 -29.46 22.44 -10.28
N ILE A 534 -28.79 21.93 -9.27
CA ILE A 534 -29.40 21.08 -8.23
C ILE A 534 -29.90 22.00 -7.11
N SER A 535 -31.22 22.10 -6.94
CA SER A 535 -31.83 22.79 -5.79
C SER A 535 -31.64 21.97 -4.51
N PRO A 536 -31.13 22.53 -3.41
CA PRO A 536 -31.02 21.83 -2.15
C PRO A 536 -32.33 21.98 -1.36
N THR A 537 -33.07 20.88 -1.21
CA THR A 537 -34.06 20.78 -0.14
C THR A 537 -33.71 19.55 0.69
N ALA A 538 -32.68 19.69 1.52
CA ALA A 538 -32.34 18.76 2.58
C ALA A 538 -32.48 19.51 3.92
N THR A 539 -33.22 18.92 4.84
CA THR A 539 -33.44 19.37 6.20
C THR A 539 -32.11 19.69 6.91
N ARG A 540 -32.01 20.92 7.43
CA ARG A 540 -30.80 21.54 7.97
C ARG A 540 -30.45 21.00 9.36
N THR A 541 -29.62 19.97 9.44
CA THR A 541 -28.78 19.73 10.62
C THR A 541 -27.84 20.93 10.82
N PRO A 542 -27.53 21.36 12.05
CA PRO A 542 -26.64 22.49 12.28
C PRO A 542 -25.28 22.22 11.64
N HIS A 543 -24.89 23.03 10.66
CA HIS A 543 -23.62 22.91 9.96
C HIS A 543 -22.50 23.32 10.91
N HIS A 544 -21.59 22.38 11.18
CA HIS A 544 -20.39 22.62 11.96
C HIS A 544 -19.35 23.36 11.10
N THR A 545 -18.85 24.50 11.58
CA THR A 545 -17.77 25.27 10.93
C THR A 545 -16.46 25.02 11.67
N HIS A 546 -15.44 24.53 10.95
CA HIS A 546 -14.08 24.36 11.47
C HIS A 546 -13.37 25.70 11.65
N ASP A 547 -12.43 25.79 12.60
CA ASP A 547 -11.57 26.97 12.72
C ASP A 547 -10.60 27.06 11.54
N ALA A 548 -10.02 25.93 11.14
CA ALA A 548 -9.20 25.83 9.94
C ALA A 548 -9.33 24.47 9.24
N ILE A 549 -9.27 24.49 7.91
CA ILE A 549 -9.05 23.29 7.09
C ILE A 549 -7.68 23.42 6.41
N VAL A 550 -6.88 22.36 6.47
CA VAL A 550 -5.58 22.28 5.79
C VAL A 550 -5.67 21.25 4.67
N VAL A 551 -5.39 21.66 3.43
CA VAL A 551 -5.47 20.81 2.23
C VAL A 551 -4.08 20.50 1.72
N GLY A 552 -3.76 19.20 1.60
CA GLY A 552 -2.45 18.69 1.22
C GLY A 552 -1.57 18.50 2.46
N LEU A 553 -1.36 17.25 2.87
CA LEU A 553 -0.70 16.86 4.12
C LEU A 553 0.78 16.47 3.90
N GLY A 554 1.43 17.12 2.94
CA GLY A 554 2.88 17.13 2.80
C GLY A 554 3.57 17.83 3.97
N VAL A 555 4.87 18.11 3.83
CA VAL A 555 5.70 18.61 4.94
C VAL A 555 5.19 19.93 5.55
N HIS A 556 4.69 20.86 4.75
CA HIS A 556 4.15 22.14 5.23
C HIS A 556 2.73 22.00 5.80
N GLY A 557 1.85 21.26 5.12
CA GLY A 557 0.47 21.09 5.58
C GLY A 557 0.37 20.27 6.87
N SER A 558 1.12 19.17 6.98
CA SER A 558 1.20 18.39 8.22
C SER A 558 1.78 19.21 9.38
N ALA A 559 2.76 20.08 9.12
CA ALA A 559 3.31 21.01 10.10
C ALA A 559 2.26 22.05 10.53
N ALA A 560 1.58 22.69 9.59
CA ALA A 560 0.53 23.67 9.89
C ALA A 560 -0.60 23.03 10.70
N LEU A 561 -1.07 21.84 10.30
CA LEU A 561 -2.09 21.09 11.01
C LEU A 561 -1.68 20.80 12.46
N ARG A 562 -0.44 20.34 12.68
CA ARG A 562 0.12 20.13 14.02
C ARG A 562 0.10 21.41 14.86
N HIS A 563 0.62 22.51 14.34
CA HIS A 563 0.72 23.75 15.11
C HIS A 563 -0.65 24.34 15.41
N LEU A 564 -1.61 24.25 14.48
CA LEU A 564 -2.99 24.69 14.70
C LEU A 564 -3.69 23.84 15.77
N ALA A 565 -3.58 22.51 15.69
CA ALA A 565 -4.16 21.62 16.69
C ALA A 565 -3.52 21.81 18.07
N ALA A 566 -2.21 22.01 18.14
CA ALA A 566 -1.51 22.31 19.40
C ALA A 566 -1.97 23.63 20.05
N ARG A 567 -2.54 24.56 19.27
CA ARG A 567 -3.17 25.80 19.76
C ARG A 567 -4.63 25.60 20.21
N GLY A 568 -5.15 24.37 20.14
CA GLY A 568 -6.50 24.01 20.57
C GLY A 568 -7.61 24.37 19.57
N LEU A 569 -7.25 24.64 18.30
CA LEU A 569 -8.22 24.95 17.25
C LEU A 569 -8.89 23.66 16.72
N ASP A 570 -10.17 23.76 16.36
CA ASP A 570 -10.86 22.68 15.65
C ASP A 570 -10.39 22.64 14.20
N VAL A 571 -9.51 21.68 13.89
CA VAL A 571 -8.88 21.58 12.57
C VAL A 571 -9.07 20.25 11.90
N LEU A 572 -9.24 20.31 10.58
CA LEU A 572 -9.38 19.17 9.69
C LEU A 572 -8.27 19.21 8.63
N GLY A 573 -7.50 18.14 8.53
CA GLY A 573 -6.54 17.90 7.46
C GLY A 573 -7.16 17.03 6.37
N LEU A 574 -7.04 17.46 5.12
CA LEU A 574 -7.53 16.74 3.94
C LEU A 574 -6.35 16.37 3.03
N GLU A 575 -6.18 15.08 2.75
CA GLU A 575 -5.24 14.58 1.74
C GLU A 575 -6.00 13.87 0.62
N GLN A 576 -5.68 14.21 -0.64
CA GLN A 576 -6.40 13.71 -1.81
C GLN A 576 -6.10 12.23 -2.10
N TYR A 577 -4.99 11.71 -1.56
CA TYR A 577 -4.55 10.32 -1.69
C TYR A 577 -4.39 9.68 -0.30
N GLY A 578 -3.92 8.43 -0.23
CA GLY A 578 -3.56 7.81 1.05
C GLY A 578 -2.36 8.50 1.71
N LEU A 579 -2.32 8.52 3.05
CA LEU A 579 -1.19 9.10 3.79
C LEU A 579 0.13 8.41 3.40
N GLY A 580 1.17 9.21 3.15
CA GLY A 580 2.49 8.71 2.74
C GLY A 580 2.59 8.26 1.27
N HIS A 581 1.61 8.58 0.43
CA HIS A 581 1.67 8.32 -1.01
C HIS A 581 2.91 8.95 -1.68
N ASP A 582 3.28 8.41 -2.84
CA ASP A 582 4.48 8.84 -3.58
C ASP A 582 4.22 9.96 -4.61
N LEU A 583 2.96 10.37 -4.82
CA LEU A 583 2.56 11.25 -5.93
C LEU A 583 3.00 12.72 -5.79
N GLY A 584 3.20 13.20 -4.55
CA GLY A 584 3.48 14.62 -4.26
C GLY A 584 4.96 15.02 -4.37
N SER A 585 5.36 16.06 -3.64
CA SER A 585 6.78 16.52 -3.55
C SER A 585 7.47 16.11 -2.25
N SER A 586 6.71 15.60 -1.28
CA SER A 586 7.20 15.29 0.08
C SER A 586 7.56 13.80 0.28
N HIS A 587 7.38 12.95 -0.73
CA HIS A 587 7.55 11.49 -0.62
C HIS A 587 9.00 10.98 -0.65
N GLY A 588 9.21 9.72 -0.27
CA GLY A 588 10.51 9.06 -0.27
C GLY A 588 11.31 9.34 1.00
N GLU A 589 12.27 8.46 1.31
CA GLU A 589 12.81 8.33 2.67
C GLU A 589 13.60 9.53 3.19
N THR A 590 14.35 10.22 2.33
CA THR A 590 15.37 11.18 2.80
C THR A 590 15.37 12.50 2.05
N ARG A 591 15.80 13.57 2.73
CA ARG A 591 15.98 14.94 2.17
C ARG A 591 17.25 15.59 2.70
N MET A 592 17.88 16.46 1.92
CA MET A 592 19.01 17.28 2.39
C MET A 592 18.51 18.49 3.17
N ILE A 593 19.18 18.85 4.29
CA ILE A 593 19.10 20.16 4.96
C ILE A 593 20.43 20.90 4.85
N ARG A 594 20.38 22.24 4.80
CA ARG A 594 21.56 23.11 4.73
C ARG A 594 21.27 24.51 5.24
N ARG A 595 22.32 25.26 5.56
CA ARG A 595 22.30 26.67 5.96
C ARG A 595 22.73 27.63 4.85
N ALA A 596 23.40 27.13 3.82
CA ALA A 596 23.94 27.98 2.75
C ALA A 596 22.88 28.33 1.69
N TYR A 597 22.56 29.62 1.52
CA TYR A 597 21.59 30.15 0.56
C TYR A 597 22.11 31.38 -0.20
N PRO A 598 21.58 31.66 -1.41
CA PRO A 598 21.86 32.88 -2.14
C PRO A 598 20.91 33.97 -1.62
N HIS A 599 21.47 35.00 -0.96
CA HIS A 599 20.80 36.19 -0.40
C HIS A 599 20.56 36.19 1.14
N PRO A 600 20.88 37.31 1.84
CA PRO A 600 20.70 37.43 3.29
C PRO A 600 19.26 37.27 3.81
N ASP A 601 18.23 37.51 3.00
CA ASP A 601 16.82 37.34 3.42
C ASP A 601 16.51 35.94 3.96
N TRP A 602 17.30 34.93 3.57
CA TRP A 602 17.16 33.56 4.05
C TRP A 602 17.78 33.34 5.44
N ASP A 603 18.72 34.17 5.89
CA ASP A 603 19.56 33.90 7.06
C ASP A 603 18.70 33.67 8.31
N ALA A 604 17.71 34.54 8.56
CA ALA A 604 16.80 34.42 9.70
C ALA A 604 15.88 33.19 9.60
N LEU A 605 15.30 32.93 8.42
CA LEU A 605 14.40 31.79 8.21
C LEU A 605 15.14 30.45 8.33
N VAL A 606 16.41 30.39 7.94
CA VAL A 606 17.28 29.22 8.13
C VAL A 606 17.47 28.93 9.61
N ASP A 607 17.76 29.94 10.44
CA ASP A 607 17.91 29.72 11.89
C ASP A 607 16.61 29.22 12.52
N THR A 608 15.47 29.83 12.18
CA THR A 608 14.15 29.38 12.60
C THR A 608 13.88 27.94 12.18
N ALA A 609 14.25 27.54 10.96
CA ALA A 609 14.07 26.18 10.49
C ALA A 609 14.85 25.16 11.34
N TYR A 610 16.12 25.42 11.64
CA TYR A 610 16.93 24.50 12.47
C TYR A 610 16.41 24.41 13.91
N GLN A 611 15.91 25.52 14.46
CA GLN A 611 15.26 25.50 15.77
C GLN A 611 13.99 24.65 15.72
N ALA A 612 13.12 24.87 14.73
CA ALA A 612 11.87 24.11 14.58
C ALA A 612 12.10 22.61 14.36
N TRP A 613 13.19 22.22 13.68
CA TRP A 613 13.62 20.81 13.59
C TRP A 613 14.00 20.22 14.94
N THR A 614 14.73 20.97 15.76
CA THR A 614 15.12 20.57 17.12
C THR A 614 13.89 20.39 18.00
N GLU A 615 12.94 21.32 17.91
CA GLU A 615 11.68 21.27 18.65
C GLU A 615 10.79 20.11 18.19
N LEU A 616 10.68 19.87 16.89
CA LEU A 616 9.93 18.72 16.36
C LEU A 616 10.55 17.40 16.83
N ALA A 617 11.87 17.23 16.74
CA ALA A 617 12.56 16.04 17.24
C ALA A 617 12.34 15.83 18.74
N GLY A 618 12.38 16.90 19.54
CA GLY A 618 12.08 16.84 20.97
C GLY A 618 10.63 16.45 21.28
N ALA A 619 9.67 17.03 20.56
CA ALA A 619 8.24 16.76 20.74
C ALA A 619 7.84 15.35 20.27
N SER A 620 8.46 14.85 19.19
CA SER A 620 8.21 13.51 18.67
C SER A 620 9.03 12.42 19.37
N LYS A 621 10.13 12.80 20.03
CA LYS A 621 11.18 11.90 20.54
C LYS A 621 11.78 11.02 19.45
N ALA A 622 11.75 11.48 18.19
CA ALA A 622 12.30 10.77 17.05
C ALA A 622 13.61 11.41 16.57
N GLN A 623 14.52 10.58 16.06
CA GLN A 623 15.69 11.06 15.34
C GLN A 623 15.27 11.43 13.92
N LEU A 624 15.24 12.73 13.62
CA LEU A 624 14.75 13.25 12.34
C LEU A 624 15.85 13.80 11.44
N LEU A 625 17.01 14.10 12.01
CA LEU A 625 18.09 14.81 11.34
C LEU A 625 19.44 14.22 11.73
N ASP A 626 20.19 13.81 10.72
CA ASP A 626 21.59 13.40 10.83
C ASP A 626 22.49 14.52 10.30
N ILE A 627 23.30 15.11 11.16
CA ILE A 627 24.25 16.15 10.78
C ILE A 627 25.49 15.49 10.18
N THR A 628 25.68 15.66 8.88
CA THR A 628 26.81 15.07 8.13
C THR A 628 27.82 16.12 7.66
N GLY A 629 27.49 17.41 7.82
CA GLY A 629 28.16 18.49 7.13
C GLY A 629 27.82 18.50 5.64
N GLY A 630 28.29 19.53 4.93
CA GLY A 630 27.98 19.66 3.52
C GLY A 630 28.93 20.54 2.72
N LEU A 631 29.07 20.23 1.43
CA LEU A 631 29.86 21.01 0.47
C LEU A 631 29.02 21.41 -0.73
N TYR A 632 28.94 22.72 -0.99
CA TYR A 632 28.18 23.27 -2.10
C TYR A 632 29.11 23.98 -3.07
N ALA A 633 29.38 23.35 -4.20
CA ALA A 633 30.34 23.82 -5.18
C ALA A 633 29.69 24.47 -6.39
N ALA A 634 30.36 25.49 -6.93
CA ALA A 634 29.94 26.19 -8.13
C ALA A 634 31.13 26.91 -8.79
N PRO A 635 30.98 27.37 -10.06
CA PRO A 635 32.02 28.15 -10.72
C PRO A 635 32.45 29.37 -9.90
N SER A 636 33.75 29.61 -9.80
CA SER A 636 34.34 30.69 -8.98
C SER A 636 33.89 32.11 -9.37
N ASN A 637 33.34 32.28 -10.57
CA ASN A 637 32.85 33.56 -11.08
C ASN A 637 31.32 33.73 -10.97
N ARG A 638 30.62 32.86 -10.22
CA ARG A 638 29.17 32.97 -10.07
C ARG A 638 28.79 34.32 -9.43
N PRO A 639 27.69 34.97 -9.88
CA PRO A 639 27.28 36.27 -9.36
C PRO A 639 26.78 36.20 -7.90
N ASP A 640 26.12 35.10 -7.52
CA ASP A 640 25.46 34.94 -6.22
C ASP A 640 26.06 33.77 -5.43
N PRO A 641 27.19 33.94 -4.73
CA PRO A 641 27.79 32.88 -3.93
C PRO A 641 26.86 32.47 -2.77
N LEU A 642 26.86 31.17 -2.45
CA LEU A 642 26.12 30.67 -1.31
C LEU A 642 26.77 31.16 -0.01
N ARG A 643 25.96 31.50 0.97
CA ARG A 643 26.40 31.99 2.29
C ARG A 643 25.42 31.56 3.36
N GLY A 644 25.84 31.58 4.62
CA GLY A 644 24.94 31.33 5.74
C GLY A 644 25.67 31.30 7.07
N PRO A 645 24.95 31.33 8.19
CA PRO A 645 25.56 31.32 9.53
C PRO A 645 26.41 30.08 9.76
N GLY A 646 27.71 30.27 10.04
CA GLY A 646 28.66 29.18 10.28
C GLY A 646 29.23 28.52 9.02
N CYS A 647 28.80 28.94 7.83
CA CYS A 647 29.35 28.47 6.56
C CYS A 647 30.63 29.23 6.20
N ARG A 648 31.56 28.56 5.51
CA ARG A 648 32.80 29.20 5.01
C ARG A 648 33.15 28.71 3.62
N GLU A 649 33.76 29.58 2.83
CA GLU A 649 34.32 29.19 1.53
C GLU A 649 35.58 28.33 1.73
N VAL A 650 35.75 27.34 0.86
CA VAL A 650 36.89 26.41 0.84
C VAL A 650 37.35 26.20 -0.61
N ASP A 651 38.65 26.03 -0.78
CA ASP A 651 39.24 25.66 -2.07
C ASP A 651 39.12 24.14 -2.34
N ALA A 652 39.59 23.70 -3.52
CA ALA A 652 39.50 22.30 -3.91
C ALA A 652 40.35 21.36 -3.04
N GLU A 653 41.48 21.83 -2.51
CA GLU A 653 42.35 21.02 -1.65
C GLU A 653 41.70 20.78 -0.30
N GLU A 654 41.11 21.82 0.28
CA GLU A 654 40.37 21.73 1.53
C GLU A 654 39.06 20.96 1.38
N ALA A 655 38.32 21.15 0.27
CA ALA A 655 37.14 20.35 -0.03
C ALA A 655 37.46 18.84 -0.08
N ALA A 656 38.56 18.46 -0.73
CA ALA A 656 39.02 17.08 -0.79
C ALA A 656 39.50 16.52 0.57
N ARG A 657 39.96 17.37 1.48
CA ARG A 657 40.24 16.96 2.87
C ARG A 657 38.96 16.72 3.68
N ILE A 658 37.93 17.53 3.46
CA ILE A 658 36.65 17.43 4.17
C ILE A 658 35.88 16.21 3.68
N PHE A 659 35.66 16.08 2.37
CA PHE A 659 35.00 14.92 1.75
C PHE A 659 35.89 14.29 0.67
N PRO A 660 36.73 13.30 1.02
CA PRO A 660 37.66 12.66 0.08
C PRO A 660 37.00 12.01 -1.14
N GLY A 661 35.70 11.68 -1.05
CA GLY A 661 34.92 11.14 -2.16
C GLY A 661 34.50 12.18 -3.21
N LEU A 662 34.53 13.47 -2.88
CA LEU A 662 34.06 14.57 -3.72
C LEU A 662 35.23 15.26 -4.45
N ARG A 663 35.15 15.32 -5.79
CA ARG A 663 36.12 16.03 -6.64
C ARG A 663 35.49 17.27 -7.23
N LEU A 664 36.06 18.43 -6.93
CA LEU A 664 35.62 19.68 -7.53
C LEU A 664 36.16 19.80 -8.97
N PRO A 665 35.32 20.19 -9.95
CA PRO A 665 35.79 20.55 -11.28
C PRO A 665 36.77 21.73 -11.26
N THR A 666 37.63 21.84 -12.27
CA THR A 666 38.55 22.98 -12.40
C THR A 666 37.78 24.30 -12.49
N GLY A 667 38.22 25.31 -11.74
CA GLY A 667 37.58 26.63 -11.72
C GLY A 667 36.33 26.72 -10.85
N PHE A 668 36.12 25.74 -9.96
CA PHE A 668 35.06 25.75 -8.95
C PHE A 668 35.62 26.12 -7.58
N THR A 669 34.78 26.78 -6.78
CA THR A 669 34.95 26.95 -5.32
C THR A 669 33.80 26.25 -4.61
N ALA A 670 33.96 25.96 -3.32
CA ALA A 670 32.89 25.35 -2.53
C ALA A 670 32.64 26.10 -1.22
N VAL A 671 31.42 25.97 -0.72
CA VAL A 671 31.05 26.45 0.61
C VAL A 671 30.85 25.24 1.51
N HIS A 672 31.61 25.19 2.60
CA HIS A 672 31.46 24.20 3.64
C HIS A 672 30.45 24.66 4.69
N ASP A 673 29.45 23.82 4.92
CA ASP A 673 28.43 23.98 5.96
C ASP A 673 28.54 22.82 6.97
N PRO A 674 29.09 23.06 8.17
CA PRO A 674 29.27 22.01 9.17
C PRO A 674 27.95 21.53 9.79
N ARG A 675 26.83 22.22 9.55
CA ARG A 675 25.51 21.92 10.12
C ARG A 675 24.55 21.31 9.10
N ALA A 676 24.98 21.13 7.87
CA ALA A 676 24.17 20.43 6.87
C ALA A 676 24.01 18.95 7.21
N GLY A 677 23.00 18.33 6.60
CA GLY A 677 22.63 16.98 6.98
C GLY A 677 21.54 16.34 6.13
N ILE A 678 21.06 15.22 6.64
CA ILE A 678 20.04 14.37 6.02
C ILE A 678 18.85 14.30 6.96
N ILE A 679 17.69 14.69 6.45
CA ILE A 679 16.39 14.58 7.10
C ILE A 679 15.78 13.23 6.74
N ASP A 680 15.24 12.53 7.73
CA ASP A 680 14.30 11.42 7.50
C ASP A 680 12.91 12.01 7.19
N ALA A 681 12.57 12.01 5.92
CA ALA A 681 11.34 12.62 5.44
C ALA A 681 10.10 11.79 5.78
N HIS A 682 10.21 10.46 5.77
CA HIS A 682 9.11 9.57 6.12
C HIS A 682 8.74 9.74 7.60
N GLU A 683 9.74 9.64 8.47
CA GLU A 683 9.58 9.77 9.90
C GLU A 683 9.11 11.18 10.30
N THR A 684 9.57 12.22 9.59
CA THR A 684 9.08 13.59 9.77
C THR A 684 7.58 13.68 9.55
N LEU A 685 7.07 13.23 8.40
CA LEU A 685 5.64 13.33 8.09
C LEU A 685 4.80 12.56 9.12
N ARG A 686 5.25 11.34 9.46
CA ARG A 686 4.64 10.51 10.50
C ARG A 686 4.58 11.21 11.84
N ALA A 687 5.70 11.80 12.28
CA ALA A 687 5.80 12.50 13.55
C ALA A 687 4.86 13.70 13.63
N GLN A 688 4.77 14.49 12.56
CA GLN A 688 3.90 15.67 12.52
C GLN A 688 2.42 15.31 12.57
N LEU A 689 1.98 14.35 11.76
CA LEU A 689 0.58 13.90 11.74
C LEU A 689 0.19 13.28 13.09
N ALA A 690 1.05 12.43 13.66
CA ALA A 690 0.78 11.83 14.97
C ALA A 690 0.73 12.87 16.10
N LEU A 691 1.53 13.94 16.04
CA LEU A 691 1.44 15.07 16.98
C LEU A 691 0.15 15.87 16.79
N ALA A 692 -0.29 16.07 15.55
CA ALA A 692 -1.54 16.75 15.24
C ALA A 692 -2.75 15.99 15.79
N GLU A 693 -2.84 14.68 15.55
CA GLU A 693 -3.93 13.83 16.07
C GLU A 693 -3.94 13.80 17.60
N ARG A 694 -2.77 13.67 18.24
CA ARG A 694 -2.66 13.75 19.71
C ARG A 694 -3.15 15.08 20.27
N SER A 695 -3.11 16.14 19.47
CA SER A 695 -3.59 17.48 19.83
C SER A 695 -5.04 17.72 19.40
N GLY A 696 -5.73 16.70 18.88
CA GLY A 696 -7.16 16.76 18.54
C GLY A 696 -7.48 17.07 17.08
N ALA A 697 -6.48 17.13 16.18
CA ALA A 697 -6.75 17.27 14.75
C ALA A 697 -7.52 16.06 14.20
N ARG A 698 -8.48 16.31 13.30
CA ARG A 698 -9.03 15.25 12.43
C ARG A 698 -8.25 15.20 11.13
N ILE A 699 -8.03 14.00 10.60
CA ILE A 699 -7.33 13.77 9.35
C ILE A 699 -8.20 12.85 8.49
N GLU A 700 -8.41 13.24 7.24
CA GLU A 700 -9.06 12.43 6.22
C GLU A 700 -8.13 12.29 5.01
N ASP A 701 -7.85 11.06 4.64
CA ASP A 701 -7.07 10.72 3.46
C ASP A 701 -8.00 10.17 2.36
N ASN A 702 -7.51 10.16 1.11
CA ASN A 702 -8.34 9.87 -0.07
C ASN A 702 -9.55 10.82 -0.21
N SER A 703 -9.46 12.03 0.31
CA SER A 703 -10.49 13.08 0.29
C SER A 703 -10.08 14.24 -0.63
N PRO A 704 -10.21 14.10 -1.96
CA PRO A 704 -9.83 15.17 -2.89
C PRO A 704 -10.72 16.40 -2.73
N VAL A 705 -10.10 17.58 -2.61
CA VAL A 705 -10.81 18.85 -2.68
C VAL A 705 -11.06 19.22 -4.14
N LEU A 706 -12.32 19.24 -4.54
CA LEU A 706 -12.78 19.54 -5.90
C LEU A 706 -12.84 21.04 -6.19
N GLY A 707 -12.93 21.86 -5.14
CA GLY A 707 -12.86 23.31 -5.22
C GLY A 707 -13.29 23.97 -3.92
N TRP A 708 -13.15 25.29 -3.87
CA TRP A 708 -13.54 26.09 -2.71
C TRP A 708 -14.10 27.44 -3.16
N GLU A 709 -14.85 28.11 -2.28
CA GLU A 709 -15.36 29.47 -2.51
C GLU A 709 -15.44 30.25 -1.21
N ALA A 710 -15.15 31.54 -1.27
CA ALA A 710 -15.38 32.45 -0.16
C ALA A 710 -16.89 32.69 0.01
N ASP A 711 -17.37 32.62 1.26
CA ASP A 711 -18.75 32.89 1.64
C ASP A 711 -18.76 33.82 2.86
N GLY A 712 -18.70 35.13 2.60
CA GLY A 712 -18.49 36.15 3.64
C GLY A 712 -17.13 35.98 4.32
N ASP A 713 -17.15 35.81 5.64
CA ASP A 713 -15.96 35.59 6.47
C ASP A 713 -15.56 34.09 6.57
N GLU A 714 -16.31 33.20 5.90
CA GLU A 714 -16.04 31.76 5.85
C GLU A 714 -15.55 31.32 4.44
N VAL A 715 -15.12 30.07 4.34
CA VAL A 715 -14.79 29.37 3.11
C VAL A 715 -15.57 28.06 3.05
N LEU A 716 -16.21 27.80 1.91
CA LEU A 716 -16.83 26.52 1.59
C LEU A 716 -15.82 25.67 0.84
N VAL A 717 -15.59 24.45 1.30
CA VAL A 717 -14.67 23.48 0.70
C VAL A 717 -15.49 22.30 0.18
N ARG A 718 -15.44 22.05 -1.13
CA ARG A 718 -16.17 20.97 -1.80
C ARG A 718 -15.28 19.73 -1.94
N THR A 719 -15.75 18.61 -1.42
CA THR A 719 -15.20 17.26 -1.63
C THR A 719 -16.20 16.43 -2.45
N ALA A 720 -15.89 15.17 -2.77
CA ALA A 720 -16.85 14.29 -3.45
C ALA A 720 -18.00 13.87 -2.51
N GLU A 721 -17.75 13.89 -1.20
CA GLU A 721 -18.62 13.36 -0.16
C GLU A 721 -19.48 14.46 0.50
N ALA A 722 -18.93 15.69 0.61
CA ALA A 722 -19.56 16.77 1.36
C ALA A 722 -19.09 18.17 0.96
N VAL A 723 -19.85 19.17 1.42
CA VAL A 723 -19.44 20.58 1.46
C VAL A 723 -19.13 20.96 2.90
N LEU A 724 -17.87 21.27 3.17
CA LEU A 724 -17.35 21.61 4.50
C LEU A 724 -17.26 23.13 4.64
N ARG A 725 -17.36 23.65 5.88
CA ARG A 725 -17.23 25.09 6.18
C ARG A 725 -16.04 25.32 7.08
N THR A 726 -15.28 26.39 6.82
CA THR A 726 -14.13 26.79 7.66
C THR A 726 -13.98 28.30 7.73
N ARG A 727 -13.44 28.82 8.83
CA ARG A 727 -13.05 30.24 8.93
C ARG A 727 -11.75 30.56 8.21
N ARG A 728 -10.85 29.57 8.12
CA ARG A 728 -9.55 29.69 7.45
C ARG A 728 -9.27 28.45 6.61
N LEU A 729 -8.77 28.64 5.40
CA LEU A 729 -8.35 27.55 4.52
C LEU A 729 -6.85 27.67 4.24
N VAL A 730 -6.09 26.62 4.50
CA VAL A 730 -4.65 26.56 4.21
C VAL A 730 -4.42 25.58 3.07
N LEU A 731 -3.91 26.07 1.94
CA LEU A 731 -3.62 25.29 0.74
C LEU A 731 -2.12 24.96 0.68
N CYS A 732 -1.79 23.69 0.85
CA CYS A 732 -0.45 23.12 0.75
C CYS A 732 -0.39 22.04 -0.33
N THR A 733 -1.03 22.30 -1.47
CA THR A 733 -1.31 21.29 -2.51
C THR A 733 -0.19 21.10 -3.53
N GLY A 734 0.99 21.66 -3.31
CA GLY A 734 2.20 21.37 -4.10
C GLY A 734 1.97 21.45 -5.62
N PRO A 735 2.25 20.38 -6.40
CA PRO A 735 2.04 20.37 -7.86
C PRO A 735 0.62 20.73 -8.31
N TRP A 736 -0.39 20.50 -7.47
CA TRP A 736 -1.80 20.78 -7.76
C TRP A 736 -2.24 22.20 -7.41
N THR A 737 -1.33 23.06 -6.97
CA THR A 737 -1.63 24.44 -6.55
C THR A 737 -2.36 25.23 -7.65
N ALA A 738 -1.92 25.12 -8.91
CA ALA A 738 -2.54 25.83 -10.03
C ALA A 738 -3.99 25.40 -10.30
N ALA A 739 -4.37 24.17 -9.96
CA ALA A 739 -5.75 23.70 -10.08
C ALA A 739 -6.65 24.30 -8.99
N GLN A 740 -6.12 24.47 -7.77
CA GLN A 740 -6.86 25.05 -6.64
C GLN A 740 -6.88 26.58 -6.65
N VAL A 741 -5.86 27.22 -7.27
CA VAL A 741 -5.73 28.67 -7.38
C VAL A 741 -5.34 29.03 -8.83
N PRO A 742 -6.31 29.06 -9.77
CA PRO A 742 -6.02 29.27 -11.19
C PRO A 742 -5.28 30.57 -11.53
N SER A 743 -5.45 31.63 -10.73
CA SER A 743 -4.73 32.90 -10.91
C SER A 743 -3.21 32.76 -10.77
N LEU A 744 -2.73 31.71 -10.10
CA LEU A 744 -1.30 31.42 -9.97
C LEU A 744 -0.73 30.59 -11.12
N ALA A 745 -1.56 29.99 -11.98
CA ALA A 745 -1.08 29.13 -13.06
C ALA A 745 0.01 29.77 -13.96
N PRO A 746 -0.04 31.06 -14.33
CA PRO A 746 1.02 31.69 -15.13
C PRO A 746 2.37 31.84 -14.42
N HIS A 747 2.39 31.74 -13.09
CA HIS A 747 3.56 31.97 -12.24
C HIS A 747 4.21 30.67 -11.76
N LEU A 748 3.57 29.53 -12.00
CA LEU A 748 3.98 28.23 -11.49
C LEU A 748 4.38 27.29 -12.63
N THR A 749 5.53 26.65 -12.50
CA THR A 749 5.97 25.55 -13.36
C THR A 749 6.14 24.29 -12.51
N VAL A 750 5.48 23.20 -12.90
CA VAL A 750 5.72 21.88 -12.30
C VAL A 750 6.80 21.18 -13.12
N THR A 751 7.90 20.80 -12.49
CA THR A 751 9.06 20.16 -13.12
C THR A 751 9.23 18.75 -12.59
N ARG A 752 9.44 17.77 -13.47
CA ARG A 752 9.78 16.40 -13.07
C ARG A 752 11.29 16.27 -12.89
N ILE A 753 11.71 15.79 -11.74
CA ILE A 753 13.11 15.64 -11.33
C ILE A 753 13.45 14.17 -11.18
N VAL A 754 14.64 13.80 -11.67
CA VAL A 754 15.16 12.43 -11.60
C VAL A 754 16.14 12.31 -10.43
N ASN A 755 15.94 11.26 -9.63
CA ASN A 755 16.82 10.84 -8.55
C ASN A 755 17.17 9.37 -8.74
N ALA A 756 18.36 8.98 -8.30
CA ALA A 756 18.81 7.59 -8.33
C ALA A 756 19.68 7.26 -7.11
N TYR A 757 19.70 5.98 -6.77
CA TYR A 757 20.69 5.39 -5.90
C TYR A 757 21.78 4.74 -6.75
N PHE A 758 23.01 4.95 -6.34
CA PHE A 758 24.22 4.42 -6.95
C PHE A 758 24.87 3.46 -5.97
N ALA A 759 25.30 2.29 -6.46
CA ALA A 759 26.08 1.37 -5.66
C ALA A 759 27.35 2.09 -5.16
N ALA A 760 27.60 2.06 -3.86
CA ALA A 760 28.78 2.65 -3.25
C ALA A 760 29.16 1.84 -2.02
N ASP A 761 30.47 1.70 -1.77
CA ASP A 761 30.97 1.04 -0.56
C ASP A 761 30.66 1.92 0.66
N PRO A 762 29.84 1.45 1.62
CA PRO A 762 29.51 2.20 2.83
C PRO A 762 30.73 2.51 3.73
N ALA A 763 31.79 1.70 3.65
CA ALA A 763 33.05 1.93 4.35
C ALA A 763 34.04 2.78 3.55
N GLY A 764 33.74 3.06 2.28
CA GLY A 764 34.59 3.80 1.37
C GLY A 764 34.41 5.32 1.44
N PRO A 765 35.10 6.08 0.57
CA PRO A 765 35.05 7.55 0.53
C PRO A 765 33.68 8.15 0.22
N LEU A 766 32.76 7.37 -0.34
CA LEU A 766 31.38 7.78 -0.63
C LEU A 766 30.39 7.33 0.45
N GLY A 767 30.87 6.64 1.49
CA GLY A 767 30.06 6.25 2.64
C GLY A 767 29.83 7.41 3.62
N PRO A 768 28.99 7.20 4.65
CA PRO A 768 28.60 8.24 5.62
C PRO A 768 29.76 8.90 6.37
N SER A 769 30.93 8.24 6.49
CA SER A 769 32.11 8.81 7.12
C SER A 769 33.01 9.63 6.19
N GLY A 770 32.85 9.47 4.87
CA GLY A 770 33.74 10.08 3.86
C GLY A 770 33.07 11.15 3.00
N LEU A 771 31.74 11.23 3.01
CA LEU A 771 30.95 12.18 2.23
C LEU A 771 29.78 12.68 3.07
N GLY A 772 29.52 13.98 3.03
CA GLY A 772 28.30 14.57 3.60
C GLY A 772 27.26 14.90 2.53
N SER A 773 26.35 15.80 2.86
CA SER A 773 25.46 16.37 1.85
C SER A 773 26.24 17.23 0.84
N PHE A 774 25.86 17.22 -0.43
CA PHE A 774 26.55 18.04 -1.41
C PHE A 774 25.62 18.57 -2.49
N SER A 775 26.08 19.65 -3.14
CA SER A 775 25.55 20.06 -4.44
C SER A 775 26.65 20.66 -5.30
N VAL A 776 26.63 20.41 -6.61
CA VAL A 776 27.60 20.95 -7.57
C VAL A 776 26.85 21.53 -8.77
N ASP A 777 27.08 22.82 -9.03
CA ASP A 777 26.44 23.58 -10.11
C ASP A 777 27.12 23.28 -11.46
N LEU A 778 26.64 22.24 -12.14
CA LEU A 778 27.22 21.74 -13.40
C LEU A 778 26.45 22.29 -14.62
N PRO A 779 27.05 22.29 -15.83
CA PRO A 779 26.34 22.67 -17.06
C PRO A 779 25.06 21.88 -17.34
N GLN A 780 24.98 20.63 -16.88
CA GLN A 780 23.80 19.75 -17.01
C GLN A 780 22.65 20.13 -16.06
N GLY A 781 22.96 20.90 -15.01
CA GLY A 781 22.06 21.25 -13.92
C GLY A 781 22.75 21.14 -12.56
N LEU A 782 22.05 21.54 -11.50
CA LEU A 782 22.55 21.41 -10.14
C LEU A 782 22.46 19.95 -9.70
N LEU A 783 23.60 19.26 -9.69
CA LEU A 783 23.73 17.93 -9.11
C LEU A 783 23.65 18.06 -7.59
N TYR A 784 22.88 17.21 -6.93
CA TYR A 784 22.82 17.16 -5.47
C TYR A 784 22.76 15.72 -4.98
N GLY A 785 23.19 15.49 -3.74
CA GLY A 785 23.15 14.17 -3.17
C GLY A 785 23.71 14.08 -1.76
N PHE A 786 23.75 12.85 -1.25
CA PHE A 786 24.28 12.49 0.05
C PHE A 786 24.42 10.96 0.15
N PRO A 787 25.29 10.43 1.02
CA PRO A 787 25.33 9.00 1.28
C PRO A 787 24.02 8.54 1.94
N ALA A 788 23.50 7.40 1.51
CA ALA A 788 22.36 6.75 2.14
C ALA A 788 22.85 5.98 3.39
N THR A 789 22.25 6.26 4.54
CA THR A 789 22.59 5.64 5.83
C THR A 789 21.96 4.27 6.03
N ASP A 790 21.05 3.87 5.14
CA ASP A 790 20.28 2.62 5.16
C ASP A 790 20.87 1.51 4.28
N GLY A 791 22.11 1.68 3.81
CA GLY A 791 22.80 0.71 2.98
C GLY A 791 22.45 0.75 1.49
N ARG A 792 21.59 1.68 1.03
CA ARG A 792 21.29 1.83 -0.42
C ARG A 792 22.38 2.51 -1.25
N GLY A 793 23.53 2.83 -0.65
CA GLY A 793 24.68 3.42 -1.33
C GLY A 793 24.62 4.94 -1.36
N LEU A 794 24.79 5.56 -2.52
CA LEU A 794 24.79 7.01 -2.71
C LEU A 794 23.47 7.46 -3.35
N LYS A 795 22.76 8.41 -2.75
CA LYS A 795 21.61 9.03 -3.40
C LYS A 795 22.03 10.31 -4.10
N ALA A 796 21.69 10.45 -5.37
CA ALA A 796 21.93 11.67 -6.14
C ALA A 796 20.75 12.00 -7.08
N GLY A 797 20.59 13.28 -7.38
CA GLY A 797 19.59 13.78 -8.31
C GLY A 797 20.10 15.02 -9.02
N LEU A 798 19.44 15.35 -10.14
CA LEU A 798 19.76 16.53 -10.94
C LEU A 798 18.57 17.48 -10.90
N ASP A 799 18.76 18.69 -10.42
CA ASP A 799 17.72 19.74 -10.37
C ASP A 799 17.52 20.38 -11.77
N SER A 800 17.22 19.53 -12.75
CA SER A 800 16.84 19.89 -14.10
C SER A 800 15.94 18.79 -14.68
N GLY A 801 14.95 19.20 -15.46
CA GLY A 801 14.00 18.25 -16.05
C GLY A 801 12.88 18.95 -16.82
N PRO A 802 12.03 18.18 -17.50
CA PRO A 802 10.94 18.73 -18.29
C PRO A 802 9.81 19.25 -17.40
N THR A 803 9.07 20.24 -17.91
CA THR A 803 7.75 20.59 -17.37
C THR A 803 6.83 19.37 -17.41
N TRP A 804 6.02 19.19 -16.38
CA TRP A 804 5.18 18.02 -16.19
C TRP A 804 3.77 18.39 -15.79
N ASP A 805 2.79 17.68 -16.34
CA ASP A 805 1.40 17.77 -15.89
C ASP A 805 1.22 16.92 -14.62
N PRO A 806 0.86 17.51 -13.46
CA PRO A 806 0.68 16.77 -12.21
C PRO A 806 -0.47 15.74 -12.27
N GLN A 807 -1.36 15.82 -13.26
CA GLN A 807 -2.41 14.80 -13.49
C GLN A 807 -1.94 13.65 -14.39
N ALA A 808 -0.83 13.81 -15.11
CA ALA A 808 -0.32 12.78 -15.99
C ALA A 808 0.42 11.69 -15.19
N PRO A 809 0.29 10.40 -15.56
CA PRO A 809 1.04 9.30 -14.94
C PRO A 809 2.53 9.60 -14.96
N ARG A 810 3.22 9.44 -13.83
CA ARG A 810 4.66 9.72 -13.73
C ARG A 810 5.46 8.47 -14.15
N PRO A 811 6.10 8.45 -15.34
CA PRO A 811 6.91 7.32 -15.74
C PRO A 811 8.19 7.25 -14.89
N ARG A 812 8.81 6.06 -14.90
CA ARG A 812 10.18 5.86 -14.39
C ARG A 812 11.17 6.69 -15.22
N ALA A 813 12.33 6.96 -14.62
CA ALA A 813 13.42 7.63 -15.33
C ALA A 813 13.83 6.83 -16.58
N THR A 814 14.05 7.51 -17.70
CA THR A 814 14.48 6.86 -18.94
C THR A 814 15.96 6.47 -18.87
N ALA A 815 16.39 5.57 -19.76
CA ALA A 815 17.80 5.19 -19.84
C ALA A 815 18.71 6.40 -20.16
N GLU A 816 18.23 7.34 -20.98
CA GLU A 816 18.94 8.57 -21.32
C GLU A 816 19.06 9.52 -20.11
N GLU A 817 17.99 9.68 -19.33
CA GLU A 817 18.01 10.48 -18.10
C GLU A 817 18.96 9.91 -17.05
N LEU A 818 18.97 8.58 -16.89
CA LEU A 818 19.90 7.91 -15.97
C LEU A 818 21.34 7.98 -16.47
N ALA A 819 21.58 7.93 -17.78
CA ALA A 819 22.91 8.13 -18.35
C ALA A 819 23.43 9.54 -18.07
N LEU A 820 22.60 10.57 -18.27
CA LEU A 820 22.95 11.97 -17.97
C LEU A 820 23.27 12.16 -16.47
N LEU A 821 22.44 11.61 -15.59
CA LEU A 821 22.69 11.67 -14.15
C LEU A 821 23.97 10.91 -13.77
N SER A 822 24.21 9.74 -14.35
CA SER A 822 25.42 8.94 -14.09
C SER A 822 26.69 9.65 -14.56
N GLU A 823 26.64 10.36 -15.69
CA GLU A 823 27.74 11.18 -16.19
C GLU A 823 28.08 12.31 -15.20
N ALA A 824 27.06 13.05 -14.76
CA ALA A 824 27.22 14.11 -13.77
C ALA A 824 27.77 13.58 -12.43
N VAL A 825 27.25 12.45 -11.95
CA VAL A 825 27.73 11.79 -10.72
C VAL A 825 29.18 11.35 -10.88
N THR A 826 29.54 10.67 -11.97
CA THR A 826 30.91 10.14 -12.17
C THR A 826 31.94 11.26 -12.29
N GLN A 827 31.56 12.42 -12.85
CA GLN A 827 32.44 13.60 -12.95
C GLN A 827 32.88 14.11 -11.57
N VAL A 828 32.00 14.07 -10.57
CA VAL A 828 32.23 14.65 -9.24
C VAL A 828 32.55 13.57 -8.19
N LEU A 829 32.04 12.36 -8.37
CA LEU A 829 32.10 11.22 -7.44
C LEU A 829 32.60 9.97 -8.19
N PRO A 830 33.89 9.89 -8.55
CA PRO A 830 34.41 8.82 -9.41
C PRO A 830 34.36 7.41 -8.79
N GLY A 831 34.07 7.29 -7.49
CA GLY A 831 33.87 6.01 -6.81
C GLY A 831 32.44 5.46 -6.90
N ALA A 832 31.51 6.17 -7.55
CA ALA A 832 30.13 5.75 -7.66
C ALA A 832 30.00 4.59 -8.66
N GLY A 833 29.33 3.52 -8.24
CA GLY A 833 29.01 2.36 -9.06
C GLY A 833 27.74 2.56 -9.90
N PRO A 834 27.18 1.48 -10.47
CA PRO A 834 25.98 1.58 -11.30
C PRO A 834 24.75 2.03 -10.50
N VAL A 835 23.76 2.58 -11.22
CA VAL A 835 22.43 2.86 -10.68
C VAL A 835 21.78 1.55 -10.21
N THR A 836 21.38 1.49 -8.94
CA THR A 836 20.68 0.34 -8.34
C THR A 836 19.16 0.55 -8.32
N GLU A 837 18.74 1.79 -8.17
CA GLU A 837 17.34 2.18 -8.06
C GLU A 837 17.15 3.60 -8.62
N SER A 838 16.01 3.89 -9.22
CA SER A 838 15.65 5.24 -9.65
C SER A 838 14.24 5.61 -9.25
N LEU A 839 14.03 6.91 -9.01
CA LEU A 839 12.75 7.49 -8.64
C LEU A 839 12.59 8.87 -9.28
N THR A 840 11.34 9.24 -9.55
CA THR A 840 10.99 10.57 -10.06
C THR A 840 10.18 11.33 -9.02
N CYS A 841 10.37 12.64 -8.94
CA CYS A 841 9.60 13.53 -8.06
C CYS A 841 9.19 14.80 -8.81
N LEU A 842 8.25 15.57 -8.24
CA LEU A 842 7.76 16.81 -8.82
C LEU A 842 8.18 18.01 -7.97
N TYR A 843 8.70 19.05 -8.60
CA TYR A 843 8.93 20.36 -8.00
C TYR A 843 7.93 21.37 -8.55
N THR A 844 7.34 22.17 -7.68
CA THR A 844 6.57 23.36 -8.08
C THR A 844 7.49 24.56 -7.95
N MET A 845 7.73 25.25 -9.06
CA MET A 845 8.73 26.31 -9.19
C MET A 845 8.06 27.64 -9.52
N THR A 846 8.48 28.71 -8.85
CA THR A 846 8.33 30.09 -9.35
C THR A 846 9.55 30.49 -10.18
N ALA A 847 9.41 31.52 -11.01
CA ALA A 847 10.52 32.06 -11.82
C ALA A 847 11.71 32.55 -10.99
N ASP A 848 11.44 33.16 -9.82
CA ASP A 848 12.45 33.65 -8.88
C ASP A 848 12.99 32.56 -7.93
N ARG A 849 12.49 31.32 -8.04
CA ARG A 849 12.86 30.16 -7.21
C ARG A 849 12.63 30.35 -5.69
N ARG A 850 11.68 31.21 -5.31
CA ARG A 850 11.29 31.48 -3.92
C ARG A 850 9.92 30.88 -3.58
N PHE A 851 9.69 30.61 -2.30
CA PHE A 851 8.39 30.13 -1.82
C PHE A 851 7.30 31.18 -1.94
N VAL A 852 6.06 30.74 -1.99
CA VAL A 852 4.84 31.53 -1.93
C VAL A 852 4.09 31.18 -0.65
N VAL A 853 4.28 32.02 0.37
CA VAL A 853 3.70 31.84 1.69
C VAL A 853 2.89 33.07 2.04
N GLY A 854 1.64 32.89 2.46
CA GLY A 854 0.80 33.99 2.93
C GLY A 854 -0.65 33.93 2.46
N GLU A 855 -1.38 34.99 2.74
CA GLU A 855 -2.78 35.18 2.34
C GLU A 855 -2.92 35.37 0.83
N LEU A 856 -4.02 34.86 0.27
CA LEU A 856 -4.38 35.04 -1.13
C LEU A 856 -4.93 36.46 -1.35
N PRO A 857 -4.42 37.23 -2.33
CA PRO A 857 -4.94 38.57 -2.63
C PRO A 857 -6.45 38.54 -2.91
N GLY A 858 -7.20 39.43 -2.23
CA GLY A 858 -8.65 39.53 -2.35
C GLY A 858 -9.47 38.51 -1.56
N VAL A 859 -8.83 37.48 -0.99
CA VAL A 859 -9.48 36.43 -0.18
C VAL A 859 -8.60 36.07 1.03
N PRO A 860 -8.45 36.97 2.03
CA PRO A 860 -7.49 36.82 3.12
C PRO A 860 -7.76 35.60 4.03
N GLN A 861 -8.96 35.05 4.01
CA GLN A 861 -9.30 33.81 4.72
C GLN A 861 -8.66 32.55 4.10
N VAL A 862 -8.07 32.65 2.90
CA VAL A 862 -7.35 31.55 2.23
C VAL A 862 -5.85 31.85 2.23
N LEU A 863 -5.05 30.92 2.74
CA LEU A 863 -3.61 31.00 2.81
C LEU A 863 -2.98 29.95 1.91
N LEU A 864 -1.80 30.25 1.36
CA LEU A 864 -1.02 29.33 0.56
C LEU A 864 0.32 29.03 1.24
N GLY A 865 0.71 27.75 1.22
CA GLY A 865 2.06 27.27 1.50
C GLY A 865 2.55 26.42 0.33
N SER A 866 2.95 27.08 -0.75
CA SER A 866 3.44 26.48 -2.00
C SER A 866 4.28 27.54 -2.72
N ALA A 867 4.52 27.58 -4.01
CA ALA A 867 5.42 26.66 -4.67
C ALA A 867 6.82 26.65 -4.01
N CYS A 868 7.31 25.48 -3.64
CA CYS A 868 8.45 25.35 -2.71
C CYS A 868 9.82 25.17 -3.38
N SER A 869 9.89 25.40 -4.70
CA SER A 869 11.09 25.51 -5.54
C SER A 869 12.19 24.43 -5.34
N GLY A 870 11.83 23.21 -4.96
CA GLY A 870 12.77 22.10 -4.74
C GLY A 870 13.51 22.12 -3.40
N HIS A 871 13.30 23.12 -2.54
CA HIS A 871 14.00 23.24 -1.26
C HIS A 871 13.10 23.41 -0.03
N GLY A 872 11.77 23.46 -0.19
CA GLY A 872 10.81 23.67 0.91
C GLY A 872 10.84 22.69 2.08
N PHE A 873 11.23 21.43 1.85
CA PHE A 873 11.24 20.41 2.90
C PHE A 873 12.14 20.82 4.08
N LYS A 874 13.24 21.50 3.79
CA LYS A 874 14.21 22.01 4.77
C LYS A 874 13.57 22.96 5.79
N PHE A 875 12.52 23.67 5.37
CA PHE A 875 11.81 24.66 6.17
C PHE A 875 10.44 24.16 6.65
N GLY A 876 10.16 22.86 6.47
CA GLY A 876 8.88 22.21 6.75
C GLY A 876 8.24 22.66 8.06
N PRO A 877 8.86 22.36 9.22
CA PRO A 877 8.35 22.73 10.53
C PRO A 877 8.14 24.25 10.71
N ALA A 878 9.11 25.07 10.31
CA ALA A 878 9.06 26.53 10.48
C ALA A 878 7.98 27.21 9.62
N ILE A 879 7.78 26.78 8.38
CA ILE A 879 6.71 27.30 7.52
C ILE A 879 5.34 26.85 8.02
N GLY A 880 5.22 25.63 8.54
CA GLY A 880 3.97 25.19 9.15
C GLY A 880 3.57 26.03 10.37
N GLU A 881 4.52 26.33 11.25
CA GLU A 881 4.30 27.25 12.36
C GLU A 881 3.88 28.64 11.88
N ALA A 882 4.55 29.18 10.86
CA ALA A 882 4.21 30.47 10.29
C ALA A 882 2.80 30.51 9.65
N LEU A 883 2.40 29.45 8.96
CA LEU A 883 1.04 29.33 8.44
C LEU A 883 0.02 29.31 9.59
N ALA A 884 0.34 28.64 10.69
CA ALA A 884 -0.52 28.64 11.88
C ALA A 884 -0.60 30.04 12.53
N ASP A 885 0.50 30.80 12.55
CA ASP A 885 0.53 32.20 13.00
C ASP A 885 -0.42 33.07 12.19
N LEU A 886 -0.31 33.01 10.87
CA LEU A 886 -1.15 33.78 9.95
C LEU A 886 -2.64 33.40 10.09
N VAL A 887 -2.95 32.10 10.22
CA VAL A 887 -4.32 31.63 10.52
C VAL A 887 -4.85 32.24 11.82
N CYS A 888 -4.00 32.39 12.84
CA CYS A 888 -4.34 33.01 14.13
C CYS A 888 -4.28 34.55 14.12
N GLY A 889 -3.99 35.19 12.98
CA GLY A 889 -3.88 36.65 12.86
C GLY A 889 -2.58 37.24 13.43
N ILE A 890 -1.54 36.41 13.61
CA ILE A 890 -0.20 36.85 14.04
C ILE A 890 0.62 37.20 12.79
N ALA A 891 1.06 38.46 12.69
CA ALA A 891 1.83 38.93 11.55
C ALA A 891 3.24 38.30 11.47
N ARG A 892 3.70 38.01 10.25
CA ARG A 892 5.01 37.41 9.95
C ARG A 892 5.81 38.25 8.94
N PRO A 893 6.24 39.48 9.30
CA PRO A 893 6.99 40.36 8.40
C PRO A 893 8.33 39.77 7.96
N ASP A 894 8.85 38.80 8.72
CA ASP A 894 10.02 38.01 8.35
C ASP A 894 9.82 37.17 7.07
N LEU A 895 8.56 36.99 6.62
CA LEU A 895 8.20 36.25 5.42
C LEU A 895 7.73 37.14 4.26
N ASP A 896 7.81 38.47 4.38
CA ASP A 896 7.36 39.40 3.32
C ASP A 896 8.04 39.13 1.98
N PHE A 897 9.31 38.70 1.99
CA PHE A 897 10.05 38.33 0.79
C PHE A 897 9.54 37.05 0.09
N LEU A 898 8.69 36.27 0.76
CA LEU A 898 7.97 35.08 0.28
C LEU A 898 6.47 35.35 0.02
N SER A 899 6.00 36.58 0.27
CA SER A 899 4.60 36.96 0.04
C SER A 899 4.22 36.83 -1.43
N MET A 900 2.98 36.40 -1.67
CA MET A 900 2.41 36.23 -3.00
C MET A 900 2.28 37.56 -3.77
N ALA A 901 2.20 38.69 -3.06
CA ALA A 901 2.09 40.02 -3.67
C ALA A 901 3.22 40.31 -4.69
N ARG A 902 4.41 39.73 -4.50
CA ARG A 902 5.54 39.89 -5.41
C ARG A 902 5.29 39.30 -6.81
N LEU A 903 4.36 38.35 -6.94
CA LEU A 903 4.03 37.72 -8.22
C LEU A 903 3.04 38.55 -9.05
N PHE A 904 2.38 39.53 -8.43
CA PHE A 904 1.39 40.41 -9.06
C PHE A 904 1.82 41.90 -9.02
N PRO A 905 2.95 42.28 -9.65
CA PRO A 905 3.40 43.67 -9.65
C PRO A 905 2.44 44.53 -10.50
N GLY A 906 1.56 45.30 -9.84
CA GLY A 906 0.68 46.27 -10.49
C GLY A 906 -0.80 46.22 -10.09
N GLU A 907 -1.24 45.22 -9.32
CA GLU A 907 -2.63 45.07 -8.86
C GLU A 907 -2.86 45.52 -7.40
N THR A 908 -1.84 46.09 -6.74
CA THR A 908 -2.00 46.71 -5.42
C THR A 908 -2.41 48.18 -5.57
N SER A 909 -3.71 48.41 -5.75
CA SER A 909 -4.38 49.67 -5.36
C SER A 909 -5.82 49.43 -4.95
#